data_AF-A0A928HC41-F1
#
_entry.id   AF-A0A928HC41-F1
#
_cell.length_a   1.000
_cell.length_b   1.000
_cell.length_c   1.000
_cell.angle_alpha   90.00
_cell.angle_beta   90.00
_cell.angle_gamma   90.00
#
_symmetry.space_group_name_H-M   'P 1'
#
loop_
_entity.id
_entity.type
_entity.pdbx_description
1 polymer ?
#
loop_
_entity_poly.entity_id
_entity_poly.type
_entity_poly.pdbx_seq_one_letter_code
_entity_poly.pdbx_strand_id
1 'polypeptide(L)'
;MKKLLIFSALAAALSLTAAPKVEFSPAKTVTTVSFAKKAPVVDGVISPNEYAGSFENFGMVSYNSAFLATRQAKSFAAIDGQYLYLACQSELPDPESKVKLKKRFKKRDSQIPIDDCVEFLFMPKGGKALYHLILNPADVSYDILYPVVNGGVSTQVSRDWDPEIKAKSTIENKLWTIEARIPLKEMGVKPGKRNQDWYFQFARTWNFPRQQCSFNKATIFANVDHMNPVKFAVATPVVRFTGMGNYAKGDHDIAFKIDNPTAKPVKIRYQVFVTSEAAPRNLDNEIVVAPGKTEAVALKYQEKARVSCDMNILFTDVATGKILLQRTLGWQLPQGKRWITPDLKTGAQLEIGVYPYYKLIRARIGNHGSPINVQKVTSAVMRITDEKGNPVSKDFVPVKQGTSGFYAEMPLPALKKGNYFVEARLKKNDGKVDVYKAKFYFNKFEWEHNKIGMDRIVLPPYKPLQYSGKSVKTLMSRYDFDKGFFKQIASGKAEKLLAEPVVLKINGQVPGYTNLGFRWIEKSKDLAIVEDSVAITNGPAVDVRHELEFDNFIKTTVTVNPGKSYKFNSMTLDIPLNTAFAKQIHATCNTMKYNIAAALPEKQGELWNSMQGKIHTAVSNNFRPYIWVGNMGEGLAFFAESDKNWSRDPKKPMAQVIREGNKTILRINFVDKPTVRSKPFKLVFGFQATPTRTRPNSSRQLTERFSAPNSVRMSLLAGSGCWAAFEYDFWPINKDYTFLNELKKSLGGKGDRAHEKAVVEKMMRHFKNLPTDRQGFYQRHMDRGFIYARISDVMVPYMNPRATHLRWEEFQVFMDEWFCSDFRANNEDDYNNTPSKSYQDFLLYSNRKLVREGLQGIYYDNIRDWHNPNPVTGPAYVMENGKVQPYFDIFDMRNLIKRTAIMVYQEGTKIFDNRPLLVLHMTNTNLVPFMSLGSIQLDMEAMFGAMDFQDRFSEDYIKVCTLGLQTGSIPEVLIQISGNNRDFVTRTFLAVTLAYDIPMVLNGGGPTAVWNKTWTKLKGLGYGTDKMEVFPCFAPSGKVSTDAKKLRLTEYRLKDGRTLVAACSFGHAGKAKIKFAFPVKEAKNLESGESLPVSGDSVEIDLKKHDFKIISVK
;
A
#
# COMPACT_ATOMS: atom_id res chain seq x y z
N MET A 1 -33.22 -33.43 49.62
CA MET A 1 -32.49 -34.69 49.90
C MET A 1 -32.69 -35.65 48.74
N LYS A 2 -31.65 -36.45 48.43
CA LYS A 2 -31.54 -37.42 47.31
C LYS A 2 -31.28 -36.84 45.91
N LYS A 3 -30.08 -36.31 45.71
CA LYS A 3 -29.24 -36.49 44.48
C LYS A 3 -27.87 -35.77 44.65
N LEU A 4 -27.24 -36.02 45.81
CA LEU A 4 -25.92 -35.49 46.16
C LEU A 4 -25.10 -36.63 46.80
N LEU A 5 -24.79 -37.69 46.05
CA LEU A 5 -23.95 -38.82 46.54
C LEU A 5 -23.44 -39.79 45.45
N ILE A 6 -23.43 -39.41 44.16
CA ILE A 6 -22.82 -40.22 43.08
C ILE A 6 -21.78 -39.38 42.32
N PHE A 7 -20.96 -38.63 43.05
CA PHE A 7 -19.80 -37.91 42.48
C PHE A 7 -18.47 -38.25 43.16
N SER A 8 -18.45 -39.24 44.06
CA SER A 8 -17.29 -39.55 44.89
C SER A 8 -16.66 -40.92 44.65
N ALA A 9 -17.19 -41.73 43.72
CA ALA A 9 -16.75 -43.12 43.51
C ALA A 9 -16.16 -43.41 42.11
N LEU A 10 -16.12 -42.44 41.20
CA LEU A 10 -15.45 -42.60 39.88
C LEU A 10 -14.11 -41.85 39.78
N ALA A 11 -13.63 -41.28 40.89
CA ALA A 11 -12.40 -40.50 40.96
C ALA A 11 -11.18 -41.28 41.49
N ALA A 12 -11.31 -42.58 41.79
CA ALA A 12 -10.26 -43.36 42.48
C ALA A 12 -9.87 -44.71 41.82
N ALA A 13 -10.30 -45.00 40.58
CA ALA A 13 -10.01 -46.29 39.93
C ALA A 13 -9.36 -46.19 38.52
N LEU A 14 -8.81 -45.04 38.13
CA LEU A 14 -8.06 -44.88 36.86
C LEU A 14 -6.70 -44.19 37.04
N SER A 15 -6.14 -44.26 38.24
CA SER A 15 -4.73 -43.99 38.49
C SER A 15 -3.97 -45.32 38.51
N LEU A 16 -3.45 -45.75 37.36
CA LEU A 16 -2.17 -46.46 37.19
C LEU A 16 -1.96 -46.73 35.70
N THR A 17 -0.82 -46.26 35.19
CA THR A 17 -0.32 -46.33 33.79
C THR A 17 -0.84 -45.28 32.78
N ALA A 18 -0.72 -43.99 33.11
CA ALA A 18 -0.63 -42.96 32.08
C ALA A 18 0.83 -42.50 31.96
N ALA A 19 1.50 -42.90 30.88
CA ALA A 19 2.69 -42.19 30.41
C ALA A 19 2.35 -40.69 30.26
N PRO A 20 3.30 -39.76 30.47
CA PRO A 20 3.02 -38.33 30.40
C PRO A 20 2.33 -37.99 29.07
N LYS A 21 1.09 -37.46 29.16
CA LYS A 21 0.42 -36.83 28.02
C LYS A 21 1.22 -35.58 27.67
N VAL A 22 1.94 -35.63 26.54
CA VAL A 22 2.47 -34.42 25.92
C VAL A 22 1.27 -33.61 25.44
N GLU A 23 1.00 -32.46 26.07
CA GLU A 23 0.01 -31.51 25.56
C GLU A 23 0.46 -31.00 24.19
N PHE A 24 -0.42 -31.08 23.19
CA PHE A 24 -0.25 -30.39 21.92
C PHE A 24 -0.35 -28.88 22.18
N SER A 25 0.79 -28.19 22.30
CA SER A 25 0.81 -26.72 22.24
C SER A 25 0.44 -26.30 20.81
N PRO A 26 -0.64 -25.51 20.60
CA PRO A 26 -0.94 -25.01 19.28
C PRO A 26 0.16 -24.01 18.87
N ALA A 27 0.69 -24.16 17.66
CA ALA A 27 1.53 -23.20 16.93
C ALA A 27 3.07 -23.28 17.02
N LYS A 28 3.70 -24.45 17.19
CA LYS A 28 5.15 -24.59 16.93
C LYS A 28 5.46 -25.66 15.91
N THR A 29 5.99 -25.25 14.74
CA THR A 29 6.74 -26.16 13.88
C THR A 29 8.17 -26.21 14.41
N VAL A 30 8.74 -27.40 14.56
CA VAL A 30 10.14 -27.60 14.96
C VAL A 30 10.67 -28.80 14.19
N THR A 31 11.89 -28.70 13.67
CA THR A 31 12.54 -29.84 13.00
C THR A 31 13.95 -30.04 13.52
N THR A 32 14.29 -31.27 13.86
CA THR A 32 15.67 -31.68 14.15
C THR A 32 16.18 -32.49 12.96
N VAL A 33 17.37 -32.13 12.46
CA VAL A 33 18.03 -32.84 11.34
C VAL A 33 19.49 -33.12 11.65
N SER A 34 20.07 -34.12 10.98
CA SER A 34 21.49 -34.43 11.09
C SER A 34 22.31 -33.57 10.12
N PHE A 35 23.60 -33.39 10.41
CA PHE A 35 24.55 -32.96 9.38
C PHE A 35 24.62 -33.99 8.27
N ALA A 36 24.71 -33.52 7.03
CA ALA A 36 24.86 -34.37 5.87
C ALA A 36 26.23 -35.06 5.91
N LYS A 37 26.24 -36.39 5.79
CA LYS A 37 27.48 -37.19 5.71
C LYS A 37 28.13 -37.09 4.34
N LYS A 38 27.32 -36.89 3.29
CA LYS A 38 27.74 -36.69 1.90
C LYS A 38 27.14 -35.36 1.42
N ALA A 39 27.95 -34.55 0.74
CA ALA A 39 27.48 -33.32 0.14
C ALA A 39 26.46 -33.61 -0.98
N PRO A 40 25.27 -32.97 -0.97
CA PRO A 40 24.37 -32.97 -2.11
C PRO A 40 25.05 -32.39 -3.36
N VAL A 41 24.68 -32.91 -4.54
CA VAL A 41 25.22 -32.49 -5.82
C VAL A 41 24.27 -31.47 -6.43
N VAL A 42 24.73 -30.23 -6.61
CA VAL A 42 23.92 -29.17 -7.23
C VAL A 42 23.95 -29.33 -8.75
N ASP A 43 23.08 -30.17 -9.30
CA ASP A 43 22.94 -30.47 -10.74
C ASP A 43 21.49 -30.30 -11.29
N GLY A 44 20.56 -29.94 -10.41
CA GLY A 44 19.15 -29.70 -10.72
C GLY A 44 18.29 -30.95 -10.65
N VAL A 45 18.80 -32.09 -10.14
CA VAL A 45 18.08 -33.37 -10.04
C VAL A 45 18.22 -33.95 -8.64
N ILE A 46 17.11 -34.17 -7.94
CA ILE A 46 17.15 -34.82 -6.62
C ILE A 46 17.22 -36.33 -6.77
N SER A 47 18.40 -36.90 -6.55
CA SER A 47 18.62 -38.35 -6.62
C SER A 47 18.02 -39.08 -5.41
N PRO A 48 17.62 -40.36 -5.54
CA PRO A 48 17.19 -41.16 -4.40
C PRO A 48 18.23 -41.14 -3.26
N ASN A 49 17.79 -40.86 -2.05
CA ASN A 49 18.60 -40.79 -0.82
C ASN A 49 19.67 -39.70 -0.77
N GLU A 50 19.73 -38.79 -1.74
CA GLU A 50 20.69 -37.68 -1.73
C GLU A 50 20.58 -36.80 -0.47
N TYR A 51 19.34 -36.51 -0.07
CA TYR A 51 19.01 -35.78 1.15
C TYR A 51 18.65 -36.72 2.32
N ALA A 52 19.04 -38.00 2.29
CA ALA A 52 18.81 -38.91 3.41
C ALA A 52 19.52 -38.39 4.68
N GLY A 53 18.82 -38.43 5.82
CA GLY A 53 19.33 -37.85 7.06
C GLY A 53 19.44 -36.31 7.06
N SER A 54 18.84 -35.63 6.08
CA SER A 54 18.74 -34.16 6.00
C SER A 54 17.27 -33.70 6.02
N PHE A 55 17.03 -32.39 5.93
CA PHE A 55 15.67 -31.86 5.90
C PHE A 55 14.99 -32.21 4.57
N GLU A 56 13.81 -32.85 4.63
CA GLU A 56 12.88 -33.02 3.52
C GLU A 56 11.47 -32.80 4.04
N ASN A 57 10.69 -32.00 3.32
CA ASN A 57 9.30 -31.78 3.64
C ASN A 57 8.40 -31.66 2.41
N PHE A 58 7.27 -32.34 2.45
CA PHE A 58 6.17 -32.23 1.51
C PHE A 58 5.20 -31.09 1.85
N GLY A 59 4.76 -30.41 0.80
CA GLY A 59 3.67 -29.45 0.84
C GLY A 59 4.09 -28.08 1.38
N MET A 60 3.60 -27.06 0.69
CA MET A 60 3.62 -25.66 1.13
C MET A 60 2.17 -25.21 1.36
N VAL A 61 1.96 -24.25 2.26
CA VAL A 61 0.66 -23.61 2.48
C VAL A 61 0.50 -22.39 1.60
N SER A 62 -0.74 -22.08 1.21
CA SER A 62 -1.04 -20.88 0.43
C SER A 62 -0.70 -19.62 1.24
N TYR A 63 -0.32 -18.53 0.57
CA TYR A 63 0.00 -17.27 1.22
C TYR A 63 -1.09 -16.81 2.20
N ASN A 64 -0.67 -16.39 3.40
CA ASN A 64 -1.55 -16.01 4.51
C ASN A 64 -2.59 -17.07 4.93
N SER A 65 -2.41 -18.34 4.56
CA SER A 65 -3.29 -19.45 4.93
C SER A 65 -2.51 -20.56 5.64
N ALA A 66 -3.20 -21.32 6.49
CA ALA A 66 -2.65 -22.55 7.08
C ALA A 66 -2.95 -23.79 6.20
N PHE A 67 -3.67 -23.60 5.08
CA PHE A 67 -4.06 -24.68 4.18
C PHE A 67 -3.00 -24.94 3.11
N LEU A 68 -2.72 -26.21 2.85
CA LEU A 68 -1.86 -26.65 1.77
C LEU A 68 -2.29 -26.05 0.44
N ALA A 69 -1.31 -25.55 -0.31
CA ALA A 69 -1.50 -25.15 -1.69
C ALA A 69 -1.91 -26.36 -2.52
N THR A 70 -2.80 -26.13 -3.48
CA THR A 70 -3.31 -27.18 -4.37
C THR A 70 -2.23 -27.68 -5.33
N ARG A 71 -1.18 -26.90 -5.60
CA ARG A 71 -0.01 -27.28 -6.41
C ARG A 71 1.14 -27.66 -5.50
N GLN A 72 1.61 -28.89 -5.63
CA GLN A 72 2.54 -29.49 -4.67
C GLN A 72 3.97 -29.00 -4.88
N ALA A 73 4.71 -28.93 -3.78
CA ALA A 73 6.14 -28.74 -3.79
C ALA A 73 6.76 -29.51 -2.63
N LYS A 74 8.03 -29.91 -2.80
CA LYS A 74 8.89 -30.43 -1.75
C LYS A 74 10.04 -29.47 -1.52
N SER A 75 10.49 -29.39 -0.29
CA SER A 75 11.60 -28.53 0.12
C SER A 75 12.66 -29.33 0.84
N PHE A 76 13.92 -29.02 0.56
CA PHE A 76 15.08 -29.74 1.08
C PHE A 76 16.12 -28.76 1.61
N ALA A 77 16.81 -29.15 2.69
CA ALA A 77 17.95 -28.41 3.22
C ALA A 77 18.97 -29.34 3.90
N ALA A 78 20.25 -29.04 3.72
CA ALA A 78 21.34 -29.80 4.32
C ALA A 78 22.54 -28.90 4.67
N ILE A 79 23.31 -29.29 5.69
CA ILE A 79 24.59 -28.66 6.04
C ILE A 79 25.63 -29.77 6.20
N ASP A 80 26.75 -29.67 5.48
CA ASP A 80 27.88 -30.61 5.59
C ASP A 80 29.01 -30.09 6.51
N GLY A 81 28.94 -28.82 6.91
CA GLY A 81 29.92 -28.12 7.75
C GLY A 81 30.72 -27.05 7.00
N GLN A 82 30.66 -27.04 5.67
CA GLN A 82 31.27 -26.02 4.82
C GLN A 82 30.20 -25.21 4.08
N TYR A 83 29.18 -25.89 3.58
CA TYR A 83 28.12 -25.31 2.75
C TYR A 83 26.74 -25.56 3.34
N LEU A 84 25.83 -24.63 3.07
CA LEU A 84 24.39 -24.80 3.15
C LEU A 84 23.88 -25.20 1.76
N TYR A 85 23.12 -26.29 1.68
CA TYR A 85 22.45 -26.77 0.48
C TYR A 85 20.95 -26.58 0.62
N LEU A 86 20.30 -26.11 -0.44
CA LEU A 86 18.87 -25.78 -0.49
C LEU A 86 18.30 -26.34 -1.79
N ALA A 87 17.12 -26.95 -1.72
CA ALA A 87 16.42 -27.35 -2.93
C ALA A 87 14.91 -27.23 -2.82
N CYS A 88 14.26 -27.09 -3.97
CA CYS A 88 12.82 -27.12 -4.12
C CYS A 88 12.47 -27.95 -5.35
N GLN A 89 11.51 -28.85 -5.20
CA GLN A 89 10.93 -29.61 -6.30
C GLN A 89 9.44 -29.29 -6.40
N SER A 90 9.04 -28.59 -7.45
CA SER A 90 7.69 -28.09 -7.67
C SER A 90 6.96 -28.93 -8.72
N GLU A 91 5.70 -29.29 -8.46
CA GLU A 91 4.80 -29.86 -9.45
C GLU A 91 4.60 -28.90 -10.63
N LEU A 92 4.56 -29.44 -11.84
CA LEU A 92 4.18 -28.78 -13.09
C LEU A 92 2.91 -29.43 -13.65
N PRO A 93 2.11 -28.70 -14.45
CA PRO A 93 1.01 -29.32 -15.19
C PRO A 93 1.54 -30.33 -16.22
N ASP A 94 0.61 -31.05 -16.84
CA ASP A 94 0.93 -31.98 -17.91
C ASP A 94 1.75 -31.29 -19.03
N PRO A 95 2.82 -31.90 -19.59
CA PRO A 95 3.62 -31.29 -20.64
C PRO A 95 2.80 -30.85 -21.86
N GLU A 96 1.67 -31.51 -22.12
CA GLU A 96 0.74 -31.16 -23.21
C GLU A 96 -0.07 -29.88 -22.95
N SER A 97 -0.15 -29.42 -21.68
CA SER A 97 -0.98 -28.28 -21.25
C SER A 97 -0.53 -26.92 -21.79
N LYS A 98 0.61 -26.84 -22.48
CA LYS A 98 1.28 -25.63 -22.99
C LYS A 98 1.59 -24.55 -21.93
N VAL A 99 1.31 -24.79 -20.65
CA VAL A 99 1.65 -23.88 -19.56
C VAL A 99 3.17 -23.92 -19.36
N LYS A 100 3.85 -22.79 -19.54
CA LYS A 100 5.30 -22.67 -19.34
C LYS A 100 5.61 -21.81 -18.13
N LEU A 101 6.71 -22.16 -17.46
CA LEU A 101 7.29 -21.30 -16.44
C LEU A 101 7.76 -19.99 -17.07
N LYS A 102 7.38 -18.88 -16.44
CA LYS A 102 7.79 -17.53 -16.78
C LYS A 102 9.23 -17.34 -16.33
N LYS A 103 10.13 -17.09 -17.29
CA LYS A 103 11.58 -16.86 -17.10
C LYS A 103 12.12 -15.74 -18.00
N ARG A 104 11.49 -14.57 -17.90
CA ARG A 104 11.84 -13.34 -18.64
C ARG A 104 13.18 -12.76 -18.19
N PHE A 105 13.48 -12.87 -16.90
CA PHE A 105 14.65 -12.25 -16.29
C PHE A 105 15.80 -13.25 -16.18
N LYS A 106 16.94 -12.94 -16.82
CA LYS A 106 18.11 -13.83 -16.93
C LYS A 106 19.42 -13.20 -16.41
N LYS A 107 19.32 -12.08 -15.70
CA LYS A 107 20.46 -11.40 -15.10
C LYS A 107 20.30 -11.41 -13.58
N ARG A 108 21.40 -11.66 -12.85
CA ARG A 108 21.43 -11.57 -11.39
C ARG A 108 20.86 -10.24 -10.93
N ASP A 109 20.10 -10.25 -9.84
CA ASP A 109 19.49 -9.09 -9.18
C ASP A 109 18.54 -8.24 -10.05
N SER A 110 18.03 -8.82 -11.13
CA SER A 110 16.94 -8.24 -11.93
C SER A 110 15.56 -8.52 -11.30
N GLN A 111 14.44 -8.24 -11.99
CA GLN A 111 13.09 -8.37 -11.40
C GLN A 111 12.58 -9.83 -11.32
N ILE A 112 13.45 -10.73 -10.89
CA ILE A 112 13.23 -12.18 -10.73
C ILE A 112 11.96 -12.51 -9.93
N PRO A 113 11.60 -11.81 -8.82
CA PRO A 113 10.38 -12.13 -8.04
C PRO A 113 9.05 -11.96 -8.79
N ILE A 114 9.06 -11.35 -9.99
CA ILE A 114 7.87 -11.19 -10.84
C ILE A 114 7.68 -12.40 -11.78
N ASP A 115 8.72 -13.21 -11.97
CA ASP A 115 8.67 -14.47 -12.73
C ASP A 115 8.20 -15.63 -11.84
N ASP A 116 8.20 -16.85 -12.39
CA ASP A 116 8.08 -18.02 -11.53
C ASP A 116 9.42 -18.18 -10.80
N CYS A 117 9.36 -18.33 -9.48
CA CYS A 117 10.56 -18.39 -8.64
C CYS A 117 10.34 -19.28 -7.42
N VAL A 118 11.45 -19.75 -6.85
CA VAL A 118 11.54 -20.28 -5.50
C VAL A 118 12.26 -19.26 -4.63
N GLU A 119 11.90 -19.23 -3.36
CA GLU A 119 12.38 -18.26 -2.39
C GLU A 119 12.87 -19.04 -1.15
N PHE A 120 14.13 -18.85 -0.79
CA PHE A 120 14.75 -19.46 0.37
C PHE A 120 15.13 -18.35 1.35
N LEU A 121 14.52 -18.37 2.54
CA LEU A 121 14.88 -17.47 3.62
C LEU A 121 15.50 -18.27 4.76
N PHE A 122 16.63 -17.81 5.27
CA PHE A 122 17.36 -18.51 6.32
C PHE A 122 18.16 -17.58 7.21
N MET A 123 18.23 -17.92 8.49
CA MET A 123 18.94 -17.14 9.51
C MET A 123 19.53 -18.05 10.59
N PRO A 124 20.84 -18.02 10.84
CA PRO A 124 21.42 -18.62 12.05
C PRO A 124 20.80 -17.98 13.29
N LYS A 125 20.43 -18.77 14.30
CA LYS A 125 19.88 -18.24 15.56
C LYS A 125 20.87 -17.29 16.22
N GLY A 126 20.42 -16.08 16.55
CA GLY A 126 21.27 -14.99 17.07
C GLY A 126 22.15 -14.32 16.02
N GLY A 127 21.95 -14.61 14.73
CA GLY A 127 22.65 -13.95 13.63
C GLY A 127 22.32 -12.46 13.52
N LYS A 128 23.18 -11.72 12.81
CA LYS A 128 23.03 -10.26 12.59
C LYS A 128 22.11 -9.90 11.42
N ALA A 129 21.66 -10.89 10.64
CA ALA A 129 20.78 -10.68 9.50
C ALA A 129 20.00 -11.96 9.16
N LEU A 130 18.85 -11.75 8.51
CA LEU A 130 18.12 -12.76 7.76
C LEU A 130 18.54 -12.66 6.28
N TYR A 131 18.80 -13.80 5.66
CA TYR A 131 19.23 -13.90 4.27
C TYR A 131 18.07 -14.43 3.43
N HIS A 132 17.86 -13.86 2.25
CA HIS A 132 16.80 -14.25 1.34
C HIS A 132 17.38 -14.41 -0.07
N LEU A 133 17.33 -15.65 -0.55
CA LEU A 133 17.78 -16.04 -1.87
C LEU A 133 16.56 -16.43 -2.72
N ILE A 134 16.39 -15.75 -3.85
CA ILE A 134 15.32 -16.02 -4.81
C ILE A 134 15.94 -16.55 -6.09
N LEU A 135 15.43 -17.66 -6.61
CA LEU A 135 15.94 -18.31 -7.81
C LEU A 135 14.82 -18.60 -8.79
N ASN A 136 15.06 -18.40 -10.08
CA ASN A 136 14.10 -18.71 -11.14
C ASN A 136 14.56 -19.91 -12.01
N PRO A 137 13.74 -20.37 -12.96
CA PRO A 137 14.06 -21.51 -13.83
C PRO A 137 15.19 -21.26 -14.83
N ALA A 138 15.88 -20.12 -14.77
CA ALA A 138 17.04 -19.80 -15.60
C ALA A 138 18.36 -19.89 -14.82
N ASP A 139 18.35 -20.49 -13.63
CA ASP A 139 19.50 -20.63 -12.71
C ASP A 139 19.98 -19.30 -12.11
N VAL A 140 19.18 -18.23 -12.21
CA VAL A 140 19.59 -16.87 -11.85
C VAL A 140 19.08 -16.49 -10.46
N SER A 141 19.96 -15.92 -9.65
CA SER A 141 19.68 -15.46 -8.29
C SER A 141 19.28 -13.99 -8.19
N TYR A 142 18.47 -13.71 -7.19
CA TYR A 142 18.21 -12.39 -6.63
C TYR A 142 18.37 -12.51 -5.12
N ASP A 143 19.33 -11.79 -4.55
CA ASP A 143 19.71 -11.89 -3.14
C ASP A 143 19.37 -10.63 -2.37
N ILE A 144 19.00 -10.83 -1.11
CA ILE A 144 18.59 -9.76 -0.20
C ILE A 144 19.06 -10.10 1.21
N LEU A 145 19.63 -9.11 1.88
CA LEU A 145 19.98 -9.19 3.28
C LEU A 145 19.08 -8.27 4.11
N TYR A 146 18.46 -8.80 5.16
CA TYR A 146 17.64 -8.06 6.11
C TYR A 146 18.38 -7.96 7.46
N PRO A 147 18.95 -6.79 7.81
CA PRO A 147 19.69 -6.63 9.06
C PRO A 147 18.82 -6.82 10.30
N VAL A 148 19.39 -7.35 11.39
CA VAL A 148 18.75 -7.38 12.70
C VAL A 148 19.10 -6.10 13.46
N VAL A 149 18.08 -5.31 13.78
CA VAL A 149 18.20 -4.03 14.51
C VAL A 149 17.22 -4.06 15.68
N ASN A 150 17.65 -3.62 16.87
CA ASN A 150 16.82 -3.62 18.09
C ASN A 150 16.15 -4.98 18.39
N GLY A 151 16.82 -6.08 18.03
CA GLY A 151 16.36 -7.45 18.24
C GLY A 151 15.24 -7.90 17.29
N GLY A 152 15.02 -7.22 16.16
CA GLY A 152 14.08 -7.62 15.10
C GLY A 152 14.68 -7.46 13.71
N VAL A 153 14.14 -8.18 12.73
CA VAL A 153 14.55 -8.05 11.32
C VAL A 153 14.02 -6.75 10.73
N SER A 154 14.91 -5.99 10.09
CA SER A 154 14.60 -4.72 9.46
C SER A 154 13.85 -4.90 8.13
N THR A 155 12.96 -3.95 7.80
CA THR A 155 12.33 -3.84 6.48
C THR A 155 13.21 -3.08 5.48
N GLN A 156 14.19 -2.30 5.94
CA GLN A 156 15.23 -1.76 5.07
C GLN A 156 16.25 -2.86 4.80
N VAL A 157 16.29 -3.28 3.55
CA VAL A 157 17.16 -4.35 3.07
C VAL A 157 18.47 -3.79 2.52
N SER A 158 19.56 -4.54 2.66
CA SER A 158 20.78 -4.31 1.89
C SER A 158 20.76 -5.21 0.66
N ARG A 159 21.24 -4.66 -0.46
CA ARG A 159 21.48 -5.38 -1.73
C ARG A 159 22.97 -5.58 -2.00
N ASP A 160 23.82 -5.34 -1.00
CA ASP A 160 25.27 -5.47 -1.13
C ASP A 160 25.76 -6.88 -0.77
N TRP A 161 24.85 -7.73 -0.29
CA TRP A 161 25.15 -9.13 -0.01
C TRP A 161 25.15 -9.93 -1.31
N ASP A 162 26.33 -10.09 -1.91
CA ASP A 162 26.55 -10.87 -3.14
C ASP A 162 27.31 -12.18 -2.82
N PRO A 163 26.61 -13.22 -2.32
CA PRO A 163 27.26 -14.47 -1.93
C PRO A 163 27.70 -15.31 -3.14
N GLU A 164 28.73 -16.13 -2.93
CA GLU A 164 29.17 -17.14 -3.90
C GLU A 164 28.17 -18.30 -3.99
N ILE A 165 27.11 -18.13 -4.80
CA ILE A 165 26.07 -19.14 -5.02
C ILE A 165 26.40 -20.01 -6.23
N LYS A 166 26.30 -21.32 -6.06
CA LYS A 166 26.15 -22.27 -7.17
C LYS A 166 24.70 -22.75 -7.18
N ALA A 167 23.97 -22.52 -8.26
CA ALA A 167 22.58 -22.95 -8.43
C ALA A 167 22.36 -23.66 -9.76
N LYS A 168 21.40 -24.60 -9.78
CA LYS A 168 21.00 -25.31 -10.99
C LYS A 168 19.52 -25.69 -10.97
N SER A 169 18.85 -25.52 -12.10
CA SER A 169 17.44 -25.80 -12.31
C SER A 169 17.23 -26.75 -13.49
N THR A 170 16.33 -27.71 -13.30
CA THR A 170 15.91 -28.67 -14.33
C THR A 170 14.40 -28.77 -14.37
N ILE A 171 13.85 -28.95 -15.58
CA ILE A 171 12.42 -29.17 -15.81
C ILE A 171 12.27 -30.50 -16.54
N GLU A 172 11.74 -31.51 -15.87
CA GLU A 172 11.58 -32.85 -16.40
C GLU A 172 10.43 -33.58 -15.67
N ASN A 173 9.80 -34.56 -16.32
CA ASN A 173 8.83 -35.47 -15.66
C ASN A 173 7.74 -34.79 -14.83
N LYS A 174 7.17 -33.67 -15.31
CA LYS A 174 6.16 -32.85 -14.61
C LYS A 174 6.66 -32.20 -13.31
N LEU A 175 7.97 -32.04 -13.17
CA LEU A 175 8.62 -31.42 -12.03
C LEU A 175 9.56 -30.32 -12.48
N TRP A 176 9.59 -29.25 -11.71
CA TRP A 176 10.63 -28.24 -11.75
C TRP A 176 11.45 -28.37 -10.48
N THR A 177 12.70 -28.80 -10.64
CA THR A 177 13.66 -28.92 -9.56
C THR A 177 14.66 -27.77 -9.64
N ILE A 178 15.00 -27.22 -8.49
CA ILE A 178 16.04 -26.22 -8.36
C ILE A 178 16.84 -26.45 -7.09
N GLU A 179 18.16 -26.39 -7.22
CA GLU A 179 19.14 -26.64 -6.17
C GLU A 179 20.10 -25.47 -6.08
N ALA A 180 20.58 -25.20 -4.86
CA ALA A 180 21.59 -24.20 -4.60
C ALA A 180 22.51 -24.61 -3.46
N ARG A 181 23.77 -24.19 -3.52
CA ARG A 181 24.72 -24.24 -2.40
C ARG A 181 25.34 -22.87 -2.13
N ILE A 182 25.61 -22.59 -0.86
CA ILE A 182 26.19 -21.33 -0.39
C ILE A 182 27.23 -21.62 0.72
N PRO A 183 28.45 -21.06 0.68
CA PRO A 183 29.44 -21.22 1.74
C PRO A 183 28.95 -20.62 3.07
N LEU A 184 29.02 -21.35 4.20
CA LEU A 184 28.52 -20.89 5.50
C LEU A 184 29.12 -19.55 5.98
N LYS A 185 30.36 -19.23 5.56
CA LYS A 185 31.03 -17.96 5.86
C LYS A 185 30.25 -16.74 5.38
N GLU A 186 29.51 -16.87 4.27
CA GLU A 186 28.68 -15.78 3.69
C GLU A 186 27.50 -15.39 4.61
N MET A 187 27.21 -16.22 5.62
CA MET A 187 26.19 -15.97 6.65
C MET A 187 26.81 -15.64 8.02
N GLY A 188 28.12 -15.41 8.10
CA GLY A 188 28.84 -15.19 9.35
C GLY A 188 29.00 -16.44 10.22
N VAL A 189 28.83 -17.64 9.63
CA VAL A 189 29.00 -18.91 10.34
C VAL A 189 30.40 -19.46 10.06
N LYS A 190 31.16 -19.72 11.12
CA LYS A 190 32.49 -20.33 11.01
C LYS A 190 32.39 -21.73 10.40
N PRO A 191 33.18 -22.04 9.35
CA PRO A 191 33.27 -23.40 8.81
C PRO A 191 33.58 -24.44 9.89
N GLY A 192 33.02 -25.63 9.76
CA GLY A 192 33.15 -26.73 10.71
C GLY A 192 32.29 -26.63 11.96
N LYS A 193 31.59 -25.49 12.21
CA LYS A 193 30.70 -25.35 13.37
C LYS A 193 29.63 -26.44 13.34
N ARG A 194 29.54 -27.24 14.40
CA ARG A 194 28.50 -28.26 14.59
C ARG A 194 27.43 -27.77 15.56
N ASN A 195 26.31 -28.48 15.64
CA ASN A 195 25.19 -28.20 16.55
C ASN A 195 24.66 -26.76 16.43
N GLN A 196 23.96 -26.48 15.33
CA GLN A 196 23.49 -25.14 14.99
C GLN A 196 21.97 -25.06 14.94
N ASP A 197 21.42 -24.02 15.54
CA ASP A 197 20.00 -23.66 15.40
C ASP A 197 19.85 -22.61 14.30
N TRP A 198 18.86 -22.81 13.43
CA TRP A 198 18.56 -21.94 12.32
C TRP A 198 17.06 -21.70 12.21
N TYR A 199 16.68 -20.62 11.53
CA TYR A 199 15.33 -20.40 11.04
C TYR A 199 15.33 -20.59 9.53
N PHE A 200 14.37 -21.34 8.99
CA PHE A 200 14.17 -21.55 7.55
C PHE A 200 12.74 -21.25 7.13
N GLN A 201 12.58 -20.63 5.97
CA GLN A 201 11.31 -20.50 5.27
C GLN A 201 11.55 -20.77 3.80
N PHE A 202 10.73 -21.67 3.26
CA PHE A 202 10.70 -21.98 1.83
C PHE A 202 9.45 -21.36 1.26
N ALA A 203 9.57 -20.69 0.13
CA ALA A 203 8.44 -20.13 -0.59
C ALA A 203 8.57 -20.36 -2.10
N ARG A 204 7.45 -20.23 -2.81
CA ARG A 204 7.39 -20.37 -4.26
C ARG A 204 6.31 -19.45 -4.80
N THR A 205 6.62 -18.79 -5.91
CA THR A 205 5.68 -18.01 -6.70
C THR A 205 5.45 -18.69 -8.05
N TRP A 206 4.18 -18.88 -8.39
CA TRP A 206 3.71 -19.31 -9.72
C TRP A 206 2.85 -18.21 -10.34
N ASN A 207 2.76 -18.08 -11.67
CA ASN A 207 2.05 -16.98 -12.35
C ASN A 207 0.72 -17.35 -13.04
N PHE A 208 0.41 -18.63 -13.28
CA PHE A 208 -0.75 -19.03 -14.08
C PHE A 208 -1.71 -20.08 -13.48
N PRO A 209 -2.75 -19.65 -12.74
CA PRO A 209 -2.92 -18.33 -12.12
C PRO A 209 -1.85 -18.04 -11.07
N ARG A 210 -1.66 -16.75 -10.76
CA ARG A 210 -0.65 -16.34 -9.79
C ARG A 210 -0.96 -16.91 -8.41
N GLN A 211 -0.02 -17.62 -7.82
CA GLN A 211 -0.14 -18.16 -6.47
C GLN A 211 1.22 -18.09 -5.79
N GLN A 212 1.24 -17.53 -4.59
CA GLN A 212 2.39 -17.60 -3.69
C GLN A 212 2.10 -18.60 -2.58
N CYS A 213 3.09 -19.40 -2.22
CA CYS A 213 3.00 -20.36 -1.13
C CYS A 213 4.28 -20.35 -0.30
N SER A 214 4.18 -20.77 0.96
CA SER A 214 5.28 -20.84 1.92
C SER A 214 5.22 -22.10 2.77
N PHE A 215 6.31 -22.47 3.43
CA PHE A 215 6.37 -23.68 4.26
C PHE A 215 5.40 -23.59 5.47
N ASN A 216 5.38 -22.45 6.15
CA ASN A 216 4.43 -22.10 7.21
C ASN A 216 3.52 -20.95 6.78
N LYS A 217 2.40 -20.78 7.49
CA LYS A 217 1.53 -19.61 7.31
C LYS A 217 2.36 -18.36 7.59
N ALA A 218 2.47 -17.48 6.59
CA ALA A 218 3.18 -16.23 6.73
C ALA A 218 2.38 -15.10 6.04
N THR A 219 2.23 -13.98 6.76
CA THR A 219 1.76 -12.70 6.20
C THR A 219 2.90 -11.95 5.50
N ILE A 220 4.13 -12.15 5.95
CA ILE A 220 5.37 -11.64 5.34
C ILE A 220 6.39 -12.77 5.44
N PHE A 221 7.00 -13.19 4.33
CA PHE A 221 7.92 -14.33 4.32
C PHE A 221 9.17 -14.09 5.18
N ALA A 222 9.65 -12.84 5.25
CA ALA A 222 10.80 -12.43 6.04
C ALA A 222 10.53 -12.29 7.55
N ASN A 223 9.33 -12.63 8.04
CA ASN A 223 9.06 -12.63 9.47
C ASN A 223 9.61 -13.90 10.13
N VAL A 224 10.68 -13.76 10.92
CA VAL A 224 11.38 -14.85 11.61
C VAL A 224 10.46 -15.64 12.54
N ASP A 225 9.47 -15.00 13.16
CA ASP A 225 8.52 -15.67 14.06
C ASP A 225 7.63 -16.69 13.34
N HIS A 226 7.49 -16.57 12.02
CA HIS A 226 6.73 -17.52 11.18
C HIS A 226 7.62 -18.57 10.50
N MET A 227 8.95 -18.42 10.60
CA MET A 227 9.90 -19.35 9.99
C MET A 227 10.02 -20.63 10.81
N ASN A 228 10.43 -21.73 10.18
CA ASN A 228 10.67 -23.00 10.83
C ASN A 228 12.00 -22.98 11.60
N PRO A 229 12.01 -23.16 12.93
CA PRO A 229 13.22 -23.47 13.68
C PRO A 229 13.73 -24.87 13.30
N VAL A 230 14.93 -24.92 12.74
CA VAL A 230 15.63 -26.16 12.39
C VAL A 230 16.89 -26.30 13.23
N LYS A 231 17.00 -27.42 13.95
CA LYS A 231 18.19 -27.78 14.73
C LYS A 231 19.03 -28.79 13.96
N PHE A 232 20.19 -28.35 13.46
CA PHE A 232 21.21 -29.23 12.88
C PHE A 232 22.06 -29.80 14.01
N ALA A 233 21.93 -31.10 14.30
CA ALA A 233 22.73 -31.78 15.32
C ALA A 233 23.60 -32.89 14.71
N VAL A 234 24.68 -33.26 15.38
CA VAL A 234 25.51 -34.39 14.95
C VAL A 234 24.78 -35.70 15.27
N ALA A 235 24.69 -36.60 14.30
CA ALA A 235 24.20 -37.97 14.47
C ALA A 235 22.88 -38.05 15.29
N THR A 236 21.83 -37.42 14.78
CA THR A 236 20.47 -37.43 15.37
C THR A 236 19.50 -38.11 14.41
N PRO A 237 18.47 -38.84 14.87
CA PRO A 237 17.40 -39.31 14.00
C PRO A 237 16.72 -38.16 13.26
N VAL A 238 16.23 -38.44 12.06
CA VAL A 238 15.61 -37.45 11.16
C VAL A 238 14.29 -37.97 10.65
N VAL A 239 13.25 -37.15 10.75
CA VAL A 239 11.91 -37.45 10.23
C VAL A 239 11.66 -36.59 9.00
N ARG A 240 11.39 -37.24 7.87
CA ARG A 240 11.10 -36.61 6.58
C ARG A 240 9.63 -36.81 6.26
N PHE A 241 8.91 -35.71 6.00
CA PHE A 241 7.52 -35.78 5.54
C PHE A 241 7.51 -35.86 4.01
N THR A 242 7.16 -37.01 3.46
CA THR A 242 7.49 -37.36 2.06
C THR A 242 6.31 -37.24 1.08
N GLY A 243 5.07 -37.23 1.58
CA GLY A 243 3.88 -37.15 0.72
C GLY A 243 2.55 -37.26 1.46
N MET A 244 1.47 -37.01 0.72
CA MET A 244 0.07 -37.18 1.17
C MET A 244 -0.76 -38.05 0.21
N GLY A 245 -0.13 -38.80 -0.70
CA GLY A 245 -0.84 -39.52 -1.77
C GLY A 245 -1.54 -38.58 -2.75
N ASN A 246 -2.62 -39.05 -3.37
CA ASN A 246 -3.43 -38.26 -4.30
C ASN A 246 -4.59 -37.57 -3.57
N TYR A 247 -4.26 -36.78 -2.56
CA TYR A 247 -5.25 -36.16 -1.69
C TYR A 247 -6.24 -35.26 -2.44
N ALA A 248 -5.87 -34.75 -3.63
CA ALA A 248 -6.76 -33.99 -4.50
C ALA A 248 -7.95 -34.82 -5.05
N LYS A 249 -7.85 -36.15 -5.04
CA LYS A 249 -8.93 -37.09 -5.39
C LYS A 249 -9.62 -37.72 -4.17
N GLY A 250 -9.22 -37.32 -2.96
CA GLY A 250 -9.70 -37.89 -1.70
C GLY A 250 -8.97 -39.15 -1.25
N ASP A 251 -7.85 -39.50 -1.88
CA ASP A 251 -6.97 -40.60 -1.44
C ASP A 251 -5.82 -40.04 -0.60
N HIS A 252 -5.83 -40.28 0.71
CA HIS A 252 -4.83 -39.78 1.64
C HIS A 252 -3.81 -40.87 1.99
N ASP A 253 -2.54 -40.60 1.70
CA ASP A 253 -1.38 -41.42 2.12
C ASP A 253 -0.34 -40.50 2.78
N ILE A 254 -0.58 -40.19 4.05
CA ILE A 254 0.25 -39.26 4.82
C ILE A 254 1.52 -40.00 5.24
N ALA A 255 2.59 -39.86 4.46
CA ALA A 255 3.77 -40.70 4.50
C ALA A 255 5.01 -40.00 5.07
N PHE A 256 5.66 -40.65 6.03
CA PHE A 256 6.89 -40.22 6.67
C PHE A 256 7.99 -41.27 6.50
N LYS A 257 9.24 -40.81 6.43
CA LYS A 257 10.43 -41.66 6.55
C LYS A 257 11.26 -41.23 7.75
N ILE A 258 11.76 -42.20 8.48
CA ILE A 258 12.55 -41.98 9.69
C ILE A 258 13.94 -42.57 9.47
N ASP A 259 14.94 -41.71 9.31
CA ASP A 259 16.34 -42.13 9.14
C ASP A 259 17.04 -42.15 10.50
N ASN A 260 17.75 -43.23 10.83
CA ASN A 260 18.61 -43.29 12.01
C ASN A 260 20.10 -43.24 11.60
N PRO A 261 20.74 -42.05 11.56
CA PRO A 261 22.15 -41.94 11.22
C PRO A 261 23.09 -42.26 12.40
N THR A 262 22.55 -42.61 13.57
CA THR A 262 23.31 -42.88 14.79
C THR A 262 23.89 -44.30 14.79
N ALA A 263 24.82 -44.58 15.72
CA ALA A 263 25.46 -45.89 15.84
C ALA A 263 24.61 -46.91 16.63
N LYS A 264 23.48 -46.51 17.22
CA LYS A 264 22.63 -47.37 18.07
C LYS A 264 21.18 -47.37 17.57
N PRO A 265 20.41 -48.45 17.79
CA PRO A 265 18.98 -48.42 17.54
C PRO A 265 18.33 -47.27 18.31
N VAL A 266 17.39 -46.56 17.70
CA VAL A 266 16.65 -45.47 18.36
C VAL A 266 15.16 -45.77 18.35
N LYS A 267 14.53 -45.63 19.53
CA LYS A 267 13.09 -45.78 19.69
C LYS A 267 12.41 -44.43 19.54
N ILE A 268 11.47 -44.34 18.62
CA ILE A 268 10.76 -43.11 18.25
C ILE A 268 9.28 -43.31 18.45
N ARG A 269 8.65 -42.39 19.19
CA ARG A 269 7.19 -42.29 19.28
C ARG A 269 6.71 -41.33 18.19
N TYR A 270 5.64 -41.70 17.50
CA TYR A 270 5.03 -40.90 16.46
C TYR A 270 3.53 -40.75 16.68
N GLN A 271 3.07 -39.51 16.61
CA GLN A 271 1.68 -39.11 16.78
C GLN A 271 1.26 -38.30 15.55
N VAL A 272 0.29 -38.80 14.80
CA VAL A 272 -0.31 -38.12 13.66
C VAL A 272 -1.81 -38.08 13.88
N PHE A 273 -2.38 -36.90 14.07
CA PHE A 273 -3.80 -36.71 14.34
C PHE A 273 -4.41 -35.84 13.25
N VAL A 274 -5.42 -36.35 12.56
CA VAL A 274 -6.21 -35.60 11.57
C VAL A 274 -7.63 -35.41 12.11
N THR A 275 -8.07 -34.17 12.24
CA THR A 275 -9.47 -33.81 12.51
C THR A 275 -10.15 -33.39 11.22
N SER A 276 -11.33 -33.93 10.96
CA SER A 276 -12.23 -33.48 9.91
C SER A 276 -13.67 -33.50 10.42
N GLU A 277 -14.56 -32.75 9.78
CA GLU A 277 -16.00 -32.77 10.09
C GLU A 277 -16.65 -34.14 9.82
N ALA A 278 -16.03 -34.98 8.99
CA ALA A 278 -16.52 -36.32 8.69
C ALA A 278 -16.19 -37.31 9.80
N ALA A 279 -14.90 -37.48 10.12
CA ALA A 279 -14.43 -38.21 11.30
C ALA A 279 -12.92 -38.02 11.56
N PRO A 280 -12.46 -38.09 12.82
CA PRO A 280 -11.04 -38.02 13.15
C PRO A 280 -10.28 -39.30 12.73
N ARG A 281 -8.98 -39.17 12.45
CA ARG A 281 -8.05 -40.28 12.15
C ARG A 281 -6.78 -40.08 12.95
N ASN A 282 -6.21 -41.14 13.52
CA ASN A 282 -4.98 -41.02 14.30
C ASN A 282 -4.02 -42.20 14.17
N LEU A 283 -2.74 -41.90 14.37
CA LEU A 283 -1.69 -42.84 14.71
C LEU A 283 -1.04 -42.34 16.00
N ASP A 284 -0.83 -43.22 16.98
CA ASP A 284 0.00 -42.99 18.16
C ASP A 284 0.68 -44.31 18.50
N ASN A 285 1.94 -44.48 18.09
CA ASN A 285 2.68 -45.72 18.22
C ASN A 285 4.18 -45.43 18.38
N GLU A 286 4.95 -46.48 18.68
CA GLU A 286 6.40 -46.43 18.79
C GLU A 286 7.05 -47.37 17.77
N ILE A 287 8.20 -46.98 17.24
CA ILE A 287 9.01 -47.78 16.31
C ILE A 287 10.48 -47.74 16.71
N VAL A 288 11.17 -48.87 16.57
CA VAL A 288 12.63 -48.95 16.74
C VAL A 288 13.28 -48.92 15.36
N VAL A 289 14.10 -47.91 15.10
CA VAL A 289 14.85 -47.78 13.85
C VAL A 289 16.29 -48.22 14.09
N ALA A 290 16.74 -49.25 13.36
CA ALA A 290 18.10 -49.77 13.49
C ALA A 290 19.17 -48.78 12.98
N PRO A 291 20.44 -48.88 13.44
CA PRO A 291 21.53 -48.01 13.00
C PRO A 291 21.68 -47.99 11.47
N GLY A 292 21.76 -46.80 10.88
CA GLY A 292 21.93 -46.60 9.43
C GLY A 292 20.72 -47.02 8.58
N LYS A 293 19.59 -47.40 9.19
CA LYS A 293 18.37 -47.80 8.48
C LYS A 293 17.36 -46.65 8.40
N THR A 294 16.40 -46.82 7.49
CA THR A 294 15.25 -45.94 7.29
C THR A 294 13.99 -46.76 7.43
N GLU A 295 13.08 -46.34 8.31
CA GLU A 295 11.75 -46.94 8.44
C GLU A 295 10.67 -45.99 7.88
N ALA A 296 9.54 -46.55 7.43
CA ALA A 296 8.42 -45.79 6.89
C ALA A 296 7.19 -45.86 7.80
N VAL A 297 6.50 -44.73 7.96
CA VAL A 297 5.23 -44.62 8.70
C VAL A 297 4.22 -43.94 7.80
N ALA A 298 3.01 -44.47 7.71
CA ALA A 298 1.95 -43.86 6.90
C ALA A 298 0.57 -43.96 7.55
N LEU A 299 -0.20 -42.87 7.50
CA LEU A 299 -1.64 -42.87 7.80
C LEU A 299 -2.41 -42.85 6.47
N LYS A 300 -3.09 -43.96 6.17
CA LYS A 300 -3.85 -44.14 4.93
C LYS A 300 -5.34 -44.16 5.19
N TYR A 301 -6.09 -43.37 4.43
CA TYR A 301 -7.56 -43.36 4.45
C TYR A 301 -8.12 -42.68 3.19
N GLN A 302 -9.42 -42.81 2.98
CA GLN A 302 -10.13 -42.08 1.93
C GLN A 302 -11.11 -41.09 2.55
N GLU A 303 -11.14 -39.88 2.01
CA GLU A 303 -12.10 -38.83 2.36
C GLU A 303 -12.46 -38.05 1.09
N LYS A 304 -13.62 -38.37 0.51
CA LYS A 304 -14.11 -37.72 -0.72
C LYS A 304 -15.00 -36.52 -0.42
N ALA A 305 -15.45 -36.37 0.83
CA ALA A 305 -16.22 -35.21 1.25
C ALA A 305 -15.34 -33.96 1.18
N ARG A 306 -15.94 -32.83 0.78
CA ARG A 306 -15.23 -31.55 0.64
C ARG A 306 -15.13 -30.81 1.98
N VAL A 307 -14.70 -31.51 3.01
CA VAL A 307 -14.52 -30.98 4.37
C VAL A 307 -13.10 -30.46 4.55
N SER A 308 -12.93 -29.53 5.48
CA SER A 308 -11.61 -29.10 5.94
C SER A 308 -11.00 -30.19 6.83
N CYS A 309 -9.71 -30.45 6.63
CA CYS A 309 -8.93 -31.34 7.45
C CYS A 309 -7.81 -30.54 8.12
N ASP A 310 -7.64 -30.71 9.42
CA ASP A 310 -6.51 -30.19 10.18
C ASP A 310 -5.66 -31.35 10.70
N MET A 311 -4.35 -31.26 10.54
CA MET A 311 -3.41 -32.30 10.97
C MET A 311 -2.38 -31.76 11.95
N ASN A 312 -2.17 -32.52 13.02
CA ASN A 312 -1.08 -32.35 13.98
C ASN A 312 -0.13 -33.54 13.90
N ILE A 313 1.16 -33.23 13.79
CA ILE A 313 2.25 -34.20 13.68
C ILE A 313 3.22 -33.98 14.85
N LEU A 314 3.58 -35.04 15.55
CA LEU A 314 4.63 -35.04 16.57
C LEU A 314 5.44 -36.34 16.52
N PHE A 315 6.75 -36.23 16.35
CA PHE A 315 7.70 -37.33 16.47
C PHE A 315 8.72 -37.00 17.55
N THR A 316 8.92 -37.91 18.49
CA THR A 316 9.85 -37.75 19.61
C THR A 316 10.78 -38.95 19.74
N ASP A 317 12.04 -38.67 20.05
CA ASP A 317 12.98 -39.68 20.54
C ASP A 317 12.58 -40.05 21.98
N VAL A 318 12.27 -41.33 22.21
CA VAL A 318 11.71 -41.80 23.49
C VAL A 318 12.74 -41.71 24.62
N ALA A 319 14.01 -41.97 24.33
CA ALA A 319 15.06 -42.01 25.35
C ALA A 319 15.43 -40.60 25.83
N THR A 320 15.43 -39.62 24.92
CA THR A 320 15.88 -38.25 25.23
C THR A 320 14.74 -37.24 25.41
N GLY A 321 13.50 -37.62 25.05
CA GLY A 321 12.36 -36.71 24.98
C GLY A 321 12.47 -35.65 23.87
N LYS A 322 13.47 -35.76 22.99
CA LYS A 322 13.78 -34.77 21.98
C LYS A 322 12.74 -34.79 20.87
N ILE A 323 12.19 -33.62 20.54
CA ILE A 323 11.30 -33.44 19.39
C ILE A 323 12.10 -33.52 18.08
N LEU A 324 11.74 -34.48 17.23
CA LEU A 324 12.34 -34.71 15.92
C LEU A 324 11.60 -33.94 14.83
N LEU A 325 10.26 -33.98 14.88
CA LEU A 325 9.37 -33.19 14.03
C LEU A 325 8.12 -32.84 14.83
N GLN A 326 7.76 -31.57 14.85
CA GLN A 326 6.43 -31.11 15.26
C GLN A 326 5.91 -30.20 14.15
N ARG A 327 4.68 -30.40 13.66
CA ARG A 327 4.07 -29.55 12.62
C ARG A 327 2.55 -29.59 12.69
N THR A 328 1.92 -28.48 12.36
CA THR A 328 0.48 -28.38 12.13
C THR A 328 0.22 -27.82 10.74
N LEU A 329 -0.70 -28.44 9.99
CA LEU A 329 -1.14 -27.94 8.69
C LEU A 329 -2.56 -28.41 8.39
N GLY A 330 -3.30 -27.64 7.59
CA GLY A 330 -4.63 -28.02 7.12
C GLY A 330 -4.66 -28.24 5.60
N TRP A 331 -5.73 -28.86 5.09
CA TRP A 331 -6.03 -28.89 3.67
C TRP A 331 -7.54 -29.04 3.43
N GLN A 332 -7.93 -28.75 2.20
CA GLN A 332 -9.26 -29.04 1.68
C GLN A 332 -9.09 -29.54 0.24
N LEU A 333 -10.09 -30.29 -0.25
CA LEU A 333 -10.14 -30.65 -1.67
C LEU A 333 -10.16 -29.36 -2.54
N PRO A 334 -9.31 -29.26 -3.58
CA PRO A 334 -9.18 -28.05 -4.40
C PRO A 334 -10.50 -27.56 -5.04
N GLN A 335 -10.73 -26.25 -5.08
CA GLN A 335 -11.81 -25.59 -5.85
C GLN A 335 -11.22 -24.81 -7.05
N GLY A 336 -11.90 -24.84 -8.20
CA GLY A 336 -11.52 -24.05 -9.38
C GLY A 336 -10.39 -24.66 -10.22
N LYS A 337 -9.85 -23.87 -11.17
CA LYS A 337 -8.78 -24.32 -12.08
C LYS A 337 -7.40 -24.29 -11.39
N ARG A 338 -6.75 -25.46 -11.26
CA ARG A 338 -5.36 -25.57 -10.75
C ARG A 338 -4.32 -24.93 -11.69
N TRP A 339 -4.55 -24.90 -13.00
CA TRP A 339 -3.63 -24.34 -14.00
C TRP A 339 -4.41 -23.56 -15.06
N ILE A 340 -3.83 -22.46 -15.55
CA ILE A 340 -4.37 -21.69 -16.70
C ILE A 340 -3.27 -21.58 -17.74
N THR A 341 -3.60 -21.85 -19.00
CA THR A 341 -2.67 -21.67 -20.12
C THR A 341 -2.83 -20.26 -20.68
N PRO A 342 -1.83 -19.37 -20.53
CA PRO A 342 -1.90 -17.99 -21.02
C PRO A 342 -1.82 -17.95 -22.55
N ASP A 343 -1.11 -18.94 -23.12
CA ASP A 343 -0.76 -19.05 -24.53
C ASP A 343 -1.67 -20.02 -25.31
N LEU A 344 -2.86 -20.32 -24.79
CA LEU A 344 -3.91 -20.69 -25.73
C LEU A 344 -4.08 -19.46 -26.60
N LYS A 345 -3.52 -19.49 -27.82
CA LYS A 345 -3.96 -18.63 -28.93
C LYS A 345 -5.45 -18.88 -29.08
N THR A 346 -6.25 -18.22 -28.26
CA THR A 346 -7.62 -17.97 -28.58
C THR A 346 -7.54 -17.13 -29.84
N GLY A 347 -8.27 -17.52 -30.89
CA GLY A 347 -8.49 -16.60 -31.99
C GLY A 347 -8.96 -15.26 -31.43
N ALA A 348 -8.81 -14.18 -32.20
CA ALA A 348 -9.23 -12.86 -31.76
C ALA A 348 -10.62 -12.93 -31.09
N GLN A 349 -10.73 -12.35 -29.90
CA GLN A 349 -11.98 -12.26 -29.16
C GLN A 349 -12.57 -10.87 -29.34
N LEU A 350 -13.90 -10.78 -29.19
CA LEU A 350 -14.58 -9.50 -29.15
C LEU A 350 -14.39 -8.87 -27.77
N GLU A 351 -13.54 -7.86 -27.71
CA GLU A 351 -13.33 -7.01 -26.54
C GLU A 351 -14.38 -5.92 -26.53
N ILE A 352 -14.95 -5.60 -25.37
CA ILE A 352 -15.96 -4.54 -25.20
C ILE A 352 -15.60 -3.61 -24.04
N GLY A 353 -16.18 -2.42 -24.03
CA GLY A 353 -16.25 -1.55 -22.86
C GLY A 353 -17.60 -0.82 -22.87
N VAL A 354 -18.34 -0.86 -21.78
CA VAL A 354 -19.69 -0.30 -21.65
C VAL A 354 -19.66 0.84 -20.64
N TYR A 355 -20.02 2.04 -21.10
CA TYR A 355 -19.88 3.28 -20.36
C TYR A 355 -21.23 4.00 -20.20
N PRO A 356 -22.07 3.62 -19.22
CA PRO A 356 -23.39 4.20 -19.05
C PRO A 356 -23.42 5.74 -18.88
N TYR A 357 -22.51 6.34 -18.11
CA TYR A 357 -22.47 7.80 -17.90
C TYR A 357 -22.01 8.55 -19.15
N TYR A 358 -21.28 7.89 -20.02
CA TYR A 358 -20.82 8.42 -21.31
C TYR A 358 -21.74 8.04 -22.47
N LYS A 359 -22.80 7.24 -22.19
CA LYS A 359 -23.76 6.71 -23.18
C LYS A 359 -23.07 6.04 -24.37
N LEU A 360 -22.02 5.26 -24.09
CA LEU A 360 -21.11 4.72 -25.10
C LEU A 360 -20.83 3.24 -24.87
N ILE A 361 -20.73 2.47 -25.95
CA ILE A 361 -20.10 1.15 -25.99
C ILE A 361 -18.93 1.21 -26.97
N ARG A 362 -17.76 0.76 -26.52
CA ARG A 362 -16.59 0.49 -27.38
C ARG A 362 -16.52 -1.01 -27.63
N ALA A 363 -16.15 -1.40 -28.84
CA ALA A 363 -15.94 -2.80 -29.19
C ALA A 363 -14.76 -2.95 -30.15
N ARG A 364 -13.98 -4.01 -29.98
CA ARG A 364 -12.85 -4.34 -30.86
C ARG A 364 -12.77 -5.83 -31.10
N ILE A 365 -12.49 -6.23 -32.33
CA ILE A 365 -12.11 -7.58 -32.70
C ILE A 365 -10.72 -7.55 -33.35
N GLY A 366 -9.76 -8.20 -32.72
CA GLY A 366 -8.35 -8.20 -33.14
C GLY A 366 -7.52 -7.08 -32.49
N ASN A 367 -6.34 -7.44 -31.97
CA ASN A 367 -5.40 -6.51 -31.33
C ASN A 367 -3.94 -6.94 -31.60
N HIS A 368 -2.93 -6.22 -31.10
CA HIS A 368 -1.53 -6.57 -31.35
C HIS A 368 -1.11 -7.95 -30.79
N GLY A 369 -1.75 -8.43 -29.72
CA GLY A 369 -1.50 -9.75 -29.15
C GLY A 369 -2.24 -10.88 -29.89
N SER A 370 -3.43 -10.60 -30.41
CA SER A 370 -4.29 -11.54 -31.13
C SER A 370 -4.88 -10.85 -32.39
N PRO A 371 -4.07 -10.65 -33.45
CA PRO A 371 -4.51 -9.88 -34.61
C PRO A 371 -5.50 -10.65 -35.49
N ILE A 372 -6.42 -9.91 -36.13
CA ILE A 372 -7.20 -10.40 -37.28
C ILE A 372 -6.44 -10.03 -38.56
N ASN A 373 -6.37 -10.96 -39.51
CA ASN A 373 -5.89 -10.63 -40.86
C ASN A 373 -6.98 -9.83 -41.61
N VAL A 374 -6.91 -8.51 -41.48
CA VAL A 374 -7.89 -7.58 -42.06
C VAL A 374 -8.00 -7.68 -43.58
N GLN A 375 -6.95 -8.13 -44.28
CA GLN A 375 -6.96 -8.31 -45.74
C GLN A 375 -7.82 -9.50 -46.21
N LYS A 376 -8.20 -10.41 -45.30
CA LYS A 376 -9.07 -11.56 -45.59
C LYS A 376 -10.55 -11.28 -45.32
N VAL A 377 -10.90 -10.06 -44.91
CA VAL A 377 -12.25 -9.67 -44.50
C VAL A 377 -12.83 -8.68 -45.51
N THR A 378 -13.93 -9.05 -46.16
CA THR A 378 -14.64 -8.20 -47.13
C THR A 378 -15.60 -7.23 -46.46
N SER A 379 -16.20 -7.61 -45.33
CA SER A 379 -17.01 -6.71 -44.51
C SER A 379 -16.96 -7.09 -43.03
N ALA A 380 -16.99 -6.09 -42.16
CA ALA A 380 -17.06 -6.27 -40.72
C ALA A 380 -18.12 -5.33 -40.14
N VAL A 381 -18.96 -5.85 -39.27
CA VAL A 381 -20.08 -5.10 -38.69
C VAL A 381 -20.31 -5.49 -37.23
N MET A 382 -20.79 -4.53 -36.43
CA MET A 382 -21.07 -4.75 -35.00
C MET A 382 -22.48 -4.24 -34.63
N ARG A 383 -23.16 -4.93 -33.71
CA ARG A 383 -24.46 -4.52 -33.17
C ARG A 383 -24.65 -4.97 -31.72
N ILE A 384 -25.70 -4.46 -31.06
CA ILE A 384 -26.10 -4.87 -29.72
C ILE A 384 -27.37 -5.74 -29.83
N THR A 385 -27.42 -6.85 -29.10
CA THR A 385 -28.59 -7.74 -29.04
C THR A 385 -29.01 -8.05 -27.59
N ASP A 386 -30.27 -8.45 -27.40
CA ASP A 386 -30.75 -9.04 -26.16
C ASP A 386 -30.26 -10.51 -26.00
N GLU A 387 -30.65 -11.18 -24.91
CA GLU A 387 -30.32 -12.60 -24.68
C GLU A 387 -30.92 -13.55 -25.73
N LYS A 388 -32.01 -13.16 -26.39
CA LYS A 388 -32.69 -13.94 -27.44
C LYS A 388 -32.07 -13.71 -28.82
N GLY A 389 -31.11 -12.77 -28.95
CA GLY A 389 -30.44 -12.42 -30.20
C GLY A 389 -31.16 -11.35 -31.02
N ASN A 390 -32.22 -10.74 -30.50
CA ASN A 390 -32.92 -9.64 -31.15
C ASN A 390 -32.08 -8.34 -31.03
N PRO A 391 -31.96 -7.55 -32.10
CA PRO A 391 -31.26 -6.27 -32.04
C PRO A 391 -31.98 -5.28 -31.10
N VAL A 392 -31.23 -4.61 -30.22
CA VAL A 392 -31.76 -3.62 -29.24
C VAL A 392 -31.46 -2.17 -29.62
N SER A 393 -30.75 -1.95 -30.72
CA SER A 393 -30.42 -0.65 -31.31
C SER A 393 -30.41 -0.78 -32.84
N LYS A 394 -30.20 0.33 -33.58
CA LYS A 394 -30.14 0.38 -35.06
C LYS A 394 -29.40 -0.82 -35.69
N ASP A 395 -29.74 -1.14 -36.94
CA ASP A 395 -28.94 -2.05 -37.78
C ASP A 395 -27.46 -1.67 -37.76
N PHE A 396 -26.59 -2.67 -37.98
CA PHE A 396 -25.14 -2.66 -37.83
C PHE A 396 -24.42 -1.30 -37.86
N VAL A 397 -23.58 -1.03 -36.85
CA VAL A 397 -22.77 0.19 -36.75
C VAL A 397 -21.50 0.06 -37.60
N PRO A 398 -21.09 1.12 -38.33
CA PRO A 398 -19.85 1.12 -39.10
C PRO A 398 -18.62 0.87 -38.21
N VAL A 399 -17.73 -0.01 -38.67
CA VAL A 399 -16.46 -0.30 -37.99
C VAL A 399 -15.31 0.46 -38.66
N LYS A 400 -14.32 0.86 -37.87
CA LYS A 400 -13.02 1.37 -38.32
C LYS A 400 -12.05 0.20 -38.45
N GLN A 401 -11.36 0.11 -39.59
CA GLN A 401 -10.28 -0.86 -39.78
C GLN A 401 -8.96 -0.30 -39.23
N GLY A 402 -8.32 -1.05 -38.34
CA GLY A 402 -6.95 -0.82 -37.89
C GLY A 402 -5.98 -1.83 -38.52
N THR A 403 -4.70 -1.75 -38.15
CA THR A 403 -3.66 -2.67 -38.64
C THR A 403 -3.83 -4.10 -38.14
N SER A 404 -4.48 -4.28 -36.99
CA SER A 404 -4.55 -5.56 -36.26
C SER A 404 -5.99 -6.06 -36.05
N GLY A 405 -7.00 -5.35 -36.57
CA GLY A 405 -8.40 -5.67 -36.31
C GLY A 405 -9.39 -4.57 -36.68
N PHE A 406 -10.62 -4.71 -36.21
CA PHE A 406 -11.73 -3.77 -36.42
C PHE A 406 -12.23 -3.20 -35.10
N TYR A 407 -12.62 -1.94 -35.09
CA TYR A 407 -13.05 -1.19 -33.91
C TYR A 407 -14.35 -0.44 -34.16
N ALA A 408 -15.24 -0.38 -33.19
CA ALA A 408 -16.45 0.43 -33.24
C ALA A 408 -16.71 1.18 -31.93
N GLU A 409 -17.30 2.36 -32.07
CA GLU A 409 -17.95 3.11 -31.01
C GLU A 409 -19.44 3.17 -31.34
N MET A 410 -20.27 2.71 -30.40
CA MET A 410 -21.71 2.58 -30.58
C MET A 410 -22.42 3.36 -29.45
N PRO A 411 -23.49 4.11 -29.72
CA PRO A 411 -24.28 4.72 -28.67
C PRO A 411 -24.92 3.63 -27.79
N LEU A 412 -24.89 3.80 -26.47
CA LEU A 412 -25.61 2.92 -25.55
C LEU A 412 -27.11 3.25 -25.58
N PRO A 413 -27.99 2.34 -26.06
CA PRO A 413 -29.43 2.57 -26.06
C PRO A 413 -30.02 2.57 -24.64
N ALA A 414 -31.27 2.99 -24.51
CA ALA A 414 -32.01 2.83 -23.26
C ALA A 414 -32.31 1.34 -23.04
N LEU A 415 -31.66 0.74 -22.04
CA LEU A 415 -31.81 -0.67 -21.70
C LEU A 415 -32.61 -0.86 -20.41
N LYS A 416 -33.35 -1.98 -20.32
CA LYS A 416 -33.94 -2.48 -19.07
C LYS A 416 -32.92 -3.35 -18.33
N LYS A 417 -33.18 -3.64 -17.05
CA LYS A 417 -32.38 -4.59 -16.27
C LYS A 417 -32.33 -5.94 -17.00
N GLY A 418 -31.12 -6.45 -17.23
CA GLY A 418 -30.94 -7.73 -17.93
C GLY A 418 -29.55 -7.88 -18.53
N ASN A 419 -29.32 -9.02 -19.17
CA ASN A 419 -28.09 -9.24 -19.93
C ASN A 419 -28.29 -8.94 -21.41
N TYR A 420 -27.21 -8.53 -22.05
CA TYR A 420 -27.13 -8.16 -23.45
C TYR A 420 -25.81 -8.65 -24.05
N PHE A 421 -25.71 -8.60 -25.37
CA PHE A 421 -24.50 -8.96 -26.09
C PHE A 421 -24.10 -7.87 -27.08
N VAL A 422 -22.81 -7.64 -27.22
CA VAL A 422 -22.27 -7.08 -28.47
C VAL A 422 -21.96 -8.24 -29.39
N GLU A 423 -22.43 -8.17 -30.63
CA GLU A 423 -22.19 -9.15 -31.68
C GLU A 423 -21.35 -8.50 -32.79
N ALA A 424 -20.24 -9.14 -33.18
CA ALA A 424 -19.44 -8.77 -34.34
C ALA A 424 -19.53 -9.86 -35.41
N ARG A 425 -19.79 -9.48 -36.66
CA ARG A 425 -19.81 -10.39 -37.82
C ARG A 425 -18.73 -9.97 -38.82
N LEU A 426 -17.87 -10.92 -39.20
CA LEU A 426 -16.78 -10.70 -40.15
C LEU A 426 -17.00 -11.62 -41.35
N LYS A 427 -17.35 -11.05 -42.51
CA LYS A 427 -17.46 -11.77 -43.77
C LYS A 427 -16.08 -11.86 -44.42
N LYS A 428 -15.63 -13.07 -44.74
CA LYS A 428 -14.34 -13.34 -45.38
C LYS A 428 -14.44 -13.34 -46.90
N ASN A 429 -13.28 -13.36 -47.56
CA ASN A 429 -13.18 -13.42 -49.03
C ASN A 429 -13.79 -14.71 -49.62
N ASP A 430 -13.82 -15.80 -48.85
CA ASP A 430 -14.43 -17.08 -49.20
C ASP A 430 -15.96 -17.12 -48.95
N GLY A 431 -16.56 -16.01 -48.53
CA GLY A 431 -17.98 -15.91 -48.18
C GLY A 431 -18.33 -16.38 -46.77
N LYS A 432 -17.41 -16.99 -46.01
CA LYS A 432 -17.65 -17.43 -44.64
C LYS A 432 -17.86 -16.24 -43.71
N VAL A 433 -18.81 -16.35 -42.78
CA VAL A 433 -19.08 -15.34 -41.76
C VAL A 433 -18.69 -15.88 -40.39
N ASP A 434 -17.68 -15.27 -39.78
CA ASP A 434 -17.34 -15.52 -38.38
C ASP A 434 -18.18 -14.60 -37.48
N VAL A 435 -18.77 -15.15 -36.41
CA VAL A 435 -19.58 -14.41 -35.44
C VAL A 435 -18.94 -14.47 -34.06
N TYR A 436 -18.74 -13.32 -33.44
CA TYR A 436 -18.19 -13.17 -32.10
C TYR A 436 -19.21 -12.46 -31.20
N LYS A 437 -19.34 -12.91 -29.95
CA LYS A 437 -20.24 -12.31 -28.96
C LYS A 437 -19.53 -12.03 -27.66
N ALA A 438 -19.84 -10.88 -27.06
CA ALA A 438 -19.38 -10.49 -25.73
C ALA A 438 -20.57 -10.07 -24.87
N LYS A 439 -20.77 -10.74 -23.72
CA LYS A 439 -21.89 -10.51 -22.80
C LYS A 439 -21.62 -9.29 -21.92
N PHE A 440 -22.66 -8.51 -21.63
CA PHE A 440 -22.65 -7.52 -20.56
C PHE A 440 -23.98 -7.50 -19.81
N TYR A 441 -23.93 -7.08 -18.54
CA TYR A 441 -25.10 -6.85 -17.70
C TYR A 441 -25.41 -5.35 -17.66
N PHE A 442 -26.69 -5.01 -17.57
CA PHE A 442 -27.14 -3.63 -17.39
C PHE A 442 -28.21 -3.56 -16.30
N ASN A 443 -28.15 -2.51 -15.48
CA ASN A 443 -29.17 -2.11 -14.51
C ASN A 443 -29.10 -0.59 -14.30
N LYS A 444 -30.15 -0.01 -13.70
CA LYS A 444 -30.16 1.38 -13.23
C LYS A 444 -30.29 1.43 -11.71
N PHE A 445 -29.62 2.39 -11.09
CA PHE A 445 -29.58 2.57 -9.64
C PHE A 445 -30.04 3.98 -9.23
N GLU A 446 -30.62 4.08 -8.03
CA GLU A 446 -31.15 5.34 -7.49
C GLU A 446 -30.10 6.43 -7.26
N TRP A 447 -28.84 6.03 -7.05
CA TRP A 447 -27.75 6.94 -6.77
C TRP A 447 -27.22 7.65 -8.02
N GLU A 448 -27.60 7.18 -9.21
CA GLU A 448 -27.04 7.69 -10.44
C GLU A 448 -27.33 9.18 -10.64
N HIS A 449 -26.31 9.95 -11.05
CA HIS A 449 -26.41 11.37 -11.35
C HIS A 449 -26.83 12.27 -10.18
N ASN A 450 -26.69 11.79 -8.94
CA ASN A 450 -26.96 12.59 -7.74
C ASN A 450 -26.08 13.86 -7.67
N LYS A 451 -26.49 14.82 -6.84
CA LYS A 451 -25.80 16.12 -6.67
C LYS A 451 -25.08 16.26 -5.34
N ILE A 452 -24.86 15.16 -4.63
CA ILE A 452 -24.28 15.19 -3.27
C ILE A 452 -22.88 15.81 -3.34
N GLY A 453 -22.66 16.85 -2.53
CA GLY A 453 -21.39 17.55 -2.44
C GLY A 453 -21.07 18.50 -3.60
N MET A 454 -22.02 18.79 -4.50
CA MET A 454 -21.79 19.69 -5.65
C MET A 454 -22.13 21.16 -5.35
N ASP A 455 -22.62 21.47 -4.15
CA ASP A 455 -22.99 22.84 -3.77
C ASP A 455 -21.78 23.78 -3.70
N ARG A 456 -21.98 25.04 -4.11
CA ARG A 456 -20.95 26.09 -4.11
C ARG A 456 -20.70 26.65 -2.72
N ILE A 457 -19.98 25.88 -1.91
CA ILE A 457 -19.67 26.18 -0.51
C ILE A 457 -18.18 26.47 -0.34
N VAL A 458 -17.87 27.60 0.31
CA VAL A 458 -16.53 27.87 0.82
C VAL A 458 -16.38 27.14 2.16
N LEU A 459 -15.60 26.08 2.19
CA LEU A 459 -15.41 25.24 3.38
C LEU A 459 -14.62 25.99 4.47
N PRO A 460 -15.05 25.99 5.75
CA PRO A 460 -14.20 26.50 6.82
C PRO A 460 -12.86 25.74 6.93
N PRO A 461 -11.77 26.42 7.33
CA PRO A 461 -11.69 27.84 7.71
C PRO A 461 -11.44 28.79 6.52
N TYR A 462 -11.54 28.31 5.27
CA TYR A 462 -11.39 29.16 4.09
C TYR A 462 -12.41 30.30 4.09
N LYS A 463 -12.07 31.36 3.35
CA LYS A 463 -12.87 32.59 3.26
C LYS A 463 -13.21 32.87 1.80
N PRO A 464 -14.30 33.60 1.55
CA PRO A 464 -14.65 34.03 0.21
C PRO A 464 -13.47 34.71 -0.52
N LEU A 465 -13.34 34.43 -1.81
CA LEU A 465 -12.36 35.08 -2.68
C LEU A 465 -12.56 36.60 -2.69
N GLN A 466 -11.45 37.34 -2.71
CA GLN A 466 -11.42 38.81 -2.78
C GLN A 466 -10.71 39.25 -4.05
N TYR A 467 -11.23 40.27 -4.73
CA TYR A 467 -10.76 40.68 -6.06
C TYR A 467 -10.23 42.12 -6.02
N SER A 468 -9.12 42.39 -6.70
CA SER A 468 -8.59 43.75 -6.91
C SER A 468 -7.86 43.83 -8.23
N GLY A 469 -8.35 44.64 -9.18
CA GLY A 469 -7.75 44.75 -10.52
C GLY A 469 -7.58 43.39 -11.24
N LYS A 470 -6.33 43.04 -11.57
CA LYS A 470 -5.92 41.74 -12.13
C LYS A 470 -5.45 40.75 -11.05
N SER A 471 -5.93 40.89 -9.83
CA SER A 471 -5.52 40.06 -8.70
C SER A 471 -6.71 39.40 -8.00
N VAL A 472 -6.49 38.21 -7.47
CA VAL A 472 -7.42 37.51 -6.59
C VAL A 472 -6.69 37.04 -5.33
N LYS A 473 -7.31 37.26 -4.19
CA LYS A 473 -6.82 36.88 -2.86
C LYS A 473 -7.71 35.78 -2.27
N THR A 474 -7.05 34.77 -1.73
CA THR A 474 -7.63 33.66 -0.97
C THR A 474 -7.32 33.83 0.52
N LEU A 475 -7.59 32.82 1.36
CA LEU A 475 -7.30 32.90 2.80
C LEU A 475 -5.84 33.25 3.11
N MET A 476 -4.89 32.58 2.44
CA MET A 476 -3.45 32.71 2.72
C MET A 476 -2.63 33.12 1.51
N SER A 477 -3.24 33.44 0.38
CA SER A 477 -2.49 33.75 -0.84
C SER A 477 -3.11 34.86 -1.69
N ARG A 478 -2.29 35.47 -2.53
CA ARG A 478 -2.71 36.42 -3.57
C ARG A 478 -2.03 36.05 -4.88
N TYR A 479 -2.80 36.02 -5.96
CA TYR A 479 -2.31 35.79 -7.31
C TYR A 479 -2.49 37.07 -8.11
N ASP A 480 -1.38 37.61 -8.62
CA ASP A 480 -1.36 38.79 -9.48
C ASP A 480 -1.12 38.30 -10.93
N PHE A 481 -2.09 38.47 -11.82
CA PHE A 481 -2.03 37.96 -13.20
C PHE A 481 -1.37 38.94 -14.17
N ASP A 482 -0.56 38.42 -15.10
CA ASP A 482 0.04 39.17 -16.21
C ASP A 482 0.45 38.21 -17.35
N LYS A 483 0.18 38.60 -18.60
CA LYS A 483 0.60 37.88 -19.82
C LYS A 483 0.28 36.38 -19.79
N GLY A 484 -0.94 36.04 -19.42
CA GLY A 484 -1.41 34.65 -19.37
C GLY A 484 -1.02 33.86 -18.13
N PHE A 485 -0.16 34.35 -17.24
CA PHE A 485 0.25 33.62 -16.03
C PHE A 485 0.37 34.57 -14.82
N PHE A 486 1.27 34.28 -13.89
CA PHE A 486 1.41 35.02 -12.63
C PHE A 486 2.61 35.99 -12.69
N LYS A 487 2.34 37.28 -12.48
CA LYS A 487 3.36 38.30 -12.23
C LYS A 487 4.02 38.12 -10.86
N GLN A 488 3.21 37.78 -9.86
CA GLN A 488 3.64 37.53 -8.49
C GLN A 488 2.62 36.61 -7.79
N ILE A 489 3.11 35.84 -6.83
CA ILE A 489 2.30 35.08 -5.89
C ILE A 489 2.75 35.49 -4.49
N ALA A 490 1.82 35.92 -3.64
CA ALA A 490 2.05 35.99 -2.20
C ALA A 490 1.43 34.75 -1.55
N SER A 491 2.11 34.12 -0.60
CA SER A 491 1.57 32.98 0.14
C SER A 491 2.20 32.80 1.52
N GLY A 492 1.38 32.62 2.56
CA GLY A 492 1.88 32.48 3.93
C GLY A 492 2.70 33.69 4.35
N LYS A 493 3.97 33.48 4.71
CA LYS A 493 4.91 34.56 5.06
C LYS A 493 5.64 35.14 3.85
N ALA A 494 5.47 34.57 2.66
CA ALA A 494 6.11 35.03 1.44
C ALA A 494 5.28 36.12 0.75
N GLU A 495 5.64 37.39 0.92
CA GLU A 495 5.05 38.50 0.13
C GLU A 495 5.44 38.42 -1.36
N LYS A 496 6.59 37.82 -1.65
CA LYS A 496 7.09 37.54 -3.00
C LYS A 496 7.61 36.11 -3.08
N LEU A 497 6.70 35.17 -3.39
CA LEU A 497 7.07 33.77 -3.59
C LEU A 497 7.84 33.59 -4.90
N LEU A 498 7.50 34.37 -5.93
CA LEU A 498 8.19 34.39 -7.20
C LEU A 498 9.32 35.43 -7.19
N ALA A 499 10.48 35.05 -7.72
CA ALA A 499 11.61 35.95 -7.96
C ALA A 499 11.37 36.84 -9.20
N GLU A 500 10.69 36.29 -10.21
CA GLU A 500 10.33 36.93 -11.49
C GLU A 500 8.93 36.43 -11.93
N PRO A 501 8.26 37.05 -12.91
CA PRO A 501 7.00 36.51 -13.45
C PRO A 501 7.15 35.10 -14.03
N VAL A 502 6.08 34.30 -13.96
CA VAL A 502 5.99 33.01 -14.68
C VAL A 502 5.87 33.29 -16.17
N VAL A 503 6.66 32.61 -16.99
CA VAL A 503 6.71 32.86 -18.44
C VAL A 503 6.62 31.56 -19.25
N LEU A 504 5.74 31.56 -20.25
CA LEU A 504 5.76 30.58 -21.32
C LEU A 504 6.70 31.09 -22.42
N LYS A 505 7.69 30.28 -22.79
CA LYS A 505 8.62 30.57 -23.89
C LYS A 505 8.32 29.64 -25.07
N ILE A 506 8.18 30.21 -26.26
CA ILE A 506 8.04 29.47 -27.53
C ILE A 506 9.23 29.82 -28.39
N ASN A 507 10.04 28.83 -28.77
CA ASN A 507 11.29 29.06 -29.50
C ASN A 507 12.20 30.11 -28.83
N GLY A 508 12.19 30.17 -27.50
CA GLY A 508 12.95 31.14 -26.69
C GLY A 508 12.29 32.52 -26.51
N GLN A 509 11.20 32.81 -27.22
CA GLN A 509 10.49 34.09 -27.16
C GLN A 509 9.31 34.04 -26.18
N VAL A 510 9.04 35.15 -25.48
CA VAL A 510 7.89 35.29 -24.58
C VAL A 510 6.74 35.98 -25.34
N PRO A 511 5.54 35.38 -25.44
CA PRO A 511 4.37 36.02 -26.04
C PRO A 511 4.00 37.37 -25.39
N GLY A 512 3.65 38.35 -26.22
CA GLY A 512 3.14 39.67 -25.81
C GLY A 512 1.60 39.72 -25.83
N TYR A 513 1.00 40.79 -25.28
CA TYR A 513 -0.46 40.95 -25.27
C TYR A 513 -1.06 41.07 -26.67
N THR A 514 -2.24 40.46 -26.88
CA THR A 514 -3.09 40.69 -28.06
C THR A 514 -4.16 41.75 -27.76
N ASN A 515 -4.94 42.13 -28.78
CA ASN A 515 -6.08 43.06 -28.62
C ASN A 515 -7.22 42.50 -27.74
N LEU A 516 -7.27 41.19 -27.49
CA LEU A 516 -8.28 40.57 -26.61
C LEU A 516 -7.98 40.82 -25.13
N GLY A 517 -6.68 40.83 -24.76
CA GLY A 517 -6.21 41.15 -23.42
C GLY A 517 -6.74 40.25 -22.29
N PHE A 518 -6.61 40.75 -21.06
CA PHE A 518 -7.01 40.10 -19.82
C PHE A 518 -8.50 40.31 -19.52
N ARG A 519 -9.22 39.24 -19.14
CA ARG A 519 -10.66 39.29 -18.84
C ARG A 519 -11.05 38.36 -17.68
N TRP A 520 -11.84 38.90 -16.74
CA TRP A 520 -12.55 38.08 -15.77
C TRP A 520 -13.81 37.47 -16.39
N ILE A 521 -13.91 36.14 -16.37
CA ILE A 521 -15.08 35.38 -16.84
C ILE A 521 -16.06 35.15 -15.68
N GLU A 522 -15.53 34.88 -14.49
CA GLU A 522 -16.33 34.69 -13.29
C GLU A 522 -15.61 35.28 -12.07
N LYS A 523 -16.39 35.97 -11.24
CA LYS A 523 -15.99 36.44 -9.91
C LYS A 523 -17.03 36.00 -8.89
N SER A 524 -16.80 34.89 -8.22
CA SER A 524 -17.69 34.40 -7.15
C SER A 524 -16.93 34.27 -5.82
N LYS A 525 -17.65 33.88 -4.76
CA LYS A 525 -17.07 33.64 -3.43
C LYS A 525 -16.13 32.42 -3.40
N ASP A 526 -16.33 31.44 -4.28
CA ASP A 526 -15.68 30.13 -4.24
C ASP A 526 -14.83 29.82 -5.49
N LEU A 527 -15.08 30.52 -6.61
CA LEU A 527 -14.41 30.32 -7.89
C LEU A 527 -14.13 31.66 -8.57
N ALA A 528 -12.92 31.78 -9.11
CA ALA A 528 -12.54 32.83 -10.02
C ALA A 528 -12.17 32.19 -11.36
N ILE A 529 -12.71 32.72 -12.45
CA ILE A 529 -12.32 32.30 -13.80
C ILE A 529 -11.79 33.51 -14.54
N VAL A 530 -10.60 33.37 -15.10
CA VAL A 530 -9.92 34.43 -15.85
C VAL A 530 -9.35 33.87 -17.15
N GLU A 531 -9.41 34.67 -18.20
CA GLU A 531 -8.83 34.41 -19.50
C GLU A 531 -7.89 35.55 -19.89
N ASP A 532 -6.79 35.21 -20.54
CA ASP A 532 -5.85 36.17 -21.11
C ASP A 532 -5.32 35.60 -22.43
N SER A 533 -5.04 36.48 -23.39
CA SER A 533 -4.60 36.10 -24.74
C SER A 533 -3.32 36.82 -25.10
N VAL A 534 -2.31 36.04 -25.45
CA VAL A 534 -0.96 36.51 -25.79
C VAL A 534 -0.51 35.90 -27.12
N ALA A 535 0.38 36.57 -27.85
CA ALA A 535 0.89 36.07 -29.13
C ALA A 535 2.38 36.36 -29.31
N ILE A 536 3.04 35.48 -30.07
CA ILE A 536 4.35 35.76 -30.64
C ILE A 536 4.12 36.58 -31.92
N THR A 537 4.88 37.67 -32.10
CA THR A 537 4.87 38.45 -33.34
C THR A 537 5.16 37.54 -34.53
N ASN A 538 4.27 37.52 -35.53
CA ASN A 538 4.32 36.60 -36.67
C ASN A 538 4.37 35.11 -36.29
N GLY A 539 3.81 34.74 -35.14
CA GLY A 539 3.83 33.38 -34.60
C GLY A 539 2.48 32.94 -34.00
N PRO A 540 2.49 31.92 -33.13
CA PRO A 540 1.27 31.39 -32.54
C PRO A 540 0.61 32.38 -31.56
N ALA A 541 -0.73 32.36 -31.54
CA ALA A 541 -1.53 32.93 -30.46
C ALA A 541 -1.75 31.88 -29.37
N VAL A 542 -1.83 32.32 -28.12
CA VAL A 542 -1.95 31.49 -26.92
C VAL A 542 -3.03 32.08 -26.03
N ASP A 543 -4.11 31.32 -25.86
CA ASP A 543 -5.20 31.67 -24.94
C ASP A 543 -5.03 30.86 -23.66
N VAL A 544 -4.91 31.55 -22.52
CA VAL A 544 -4.75 30.92 -21.20
C VAL A 544 -5.99 31.16 -20.37
N ARG A 545 -6.59 30.08 -19.89
CA ARG A 545 -7.73 30.10 -18.96
C ARG A 545 -7.31 29.51 -17.62
N HIS A 546 -7.53 30.26 -16.55
CA HIS A 546 -7.38 29.77 -15.17
C HIS A 546 -8.75 29.65 -14.50
N GLU A 547 -8.97 28.53 -13.81
CA GLU A 547 -10.10 28.27 -12.91
C GLU A 547 -9.54 28.11 -11.49
N LEU A 548 -9.68 29.14 -10.66
CA LEU A 548 -9.11 29.23 -9.30
C LEU A 548 -10.18 29.03 -8.25
N GLU A 549 -10.04 28.03 -7.39
CA GLU A 549 -10.93 27.73 -6.27
C GLU A 549 -10.44 28.35 -4.95
N PHE A 550 -11.36 28.45 -3.97
CA PHE A 550 -11.13 29.07 -2.64
C PHE A 550 -9.93 28.52 -1.84
N ASP A 551 -9.46 27.31 -2.15
CA ASP A 551 -8.37 26.60 -1.47
C ASP A 551 -7.01 26.71 -2.18
N ASN A 552 -6.84 27.71 -3.06
CA ASN A 552 -5.68 27.95 -3.92
C ASN A 552 -5.55 27.02 -5.13
N PHE A 553 -6.44 26.05 -5.34
CA PHE A 553 -6.35 25.17 -6.51
C PHE A 553 -6.61 25.96 -7.80
N ILE A 554 -5.69 25.87 -8.76
CA ILE A 554 -5.84 26.51 -10.08
C ILE A 554 -5.74 25.46 -11.16
N LYS A 555 -6.80 25.22 -11.91
CA LYS A 555 -6.73 24.49 -13.19
C LYS A 555 -6.44 25.47 -14.31
N THR A 556 -5.42 25.17 -15.11
CA THR A 556 -4.96 26.00 -16.23
C THR A 556 -5.13 25.24 -17.54
N THR A 557 -5.82 25.85 -18.49
CA THR A 557 -5.91 25.37 -19.87
C THR A 557 -5.23 26.36 -20.79
N VAL A 558 -4.16 25.93 -21.46
CA VAL A 558 -3.47 26.72 -22.48
C VAL A 558 -3.88 26.19 -23.85
N THR A 559 -4.53 27.02 -24.66
CA THR A 559 -4.86 26.71 -26.06
C THR A 559 -3.88 27.43 -26.96
N VAL A 560 -3.08 26.66 -27.71
CA VAL A 560 -2.08 27.20 -28.64
C VAL A 560 -2.62 27.11 -30.05
N ASN A 561 -2.73 28.26 -30.72
CA ASN A 561 -3.22 28.41 -32.08
C ASN A 561 -2.02 28.67 -33.01
N PRO A 562 -1.56 27.68 -33.81
CA PRO A 562 -0.37 27.84 -34.67
C PRO A 562 -0.61 28.66 -35.94
N GLY A 563 -1.82 29.20 -36.16
CA GLY A 563 -2.21 29.78 -37.45
C GLY A 563 -2.35 28.69 -38.52
N LYS A 564 -1.77 28.90 -39.72
CA LYS A 564 -1.76 27.88 -40.79
C LYS A 564 -0.83 26.71 -40.49
N SER A 565 0.40 27.01 -40.05
CA SER A 565 1.43 26.04 -39.70
C SER A 565 2.55 26.75 -38.95
N TYR A 566 3.05 26.17 -37.87
CA TYR A 566 4.18 26.71 -37.11
C TYR A 566 5.13 25.60 -36.65
N LYS A 567 6.44 25.86 -36.75
CA LYS A 567 7.49 24.96 -36.26
C LYS A 567 7.84 25.31 -34.82
N PHE A 568 7.50 24.42 -33.90
CA PHE A 568 7.88 24.49 -32.50
C PHE A 568 9.21 23.74 -32.34
N ASN A 569 10.30 24.48 -32.18
CA ASN A 569 11.60 23.93 -31.80
C ASN A 569 11.68 23.69 -30.29
N SER A 570 11.08 24.59 -29.49
CA SER A 570 10.95 24.45 -28.05
C SER A 570 9.71 25.15 -27.51
N MET A 571 9.18 24.64 -26.40
CA MET A 571 8.12 25.30 -25.63
C MET A 571 8.31 24.96 -24.16
N THR A 572 8.58 25.98 -23.32
CA THR A 572 8.85 25.78 -21.88
C THR A 572 8.01 26.72 -21.04
N LEU A 573 7.63 26.27 -19.84
CA LEU A 573 7.07 27.11 -18.79
C LEU A 573 8.13 27.26 -17.70
N ASP A 574 8.61 28.48 -17.50
CA ASP A 574 9.59 28.80 -16.46
C ASP A 574 8.87 29.42 -15.26
N ILE A 575 9.04 28.80 -14.09
CA ILE A 575 8.44 29.21 -12.82
C ILE A 575 9.57 29.59 -11.85
N PRO A 576 10.00 30.86 -11.82
CA PRO A 576 11.15 31.31 -11.03
C PRO A 576 10.74 31.60 -9.58
N LEU A 577 10.94 30.64 -8.68
CA LEU A 577 10.72 30.78 -7.25
C LEU A 577 11.87 31.55 -6.59
N ASN A 578 11.57 32.31 -5.55
CA ASN A 578 12.58 32.90 -4.69
C ASN A 578 13.33 31.80 -3.91
N THR A 579 14.67 31.78 -4.02
CA THR A 579 15.53 30.74 -3.42
C THR A 579 15.46 30.70 -1.88
N ALA A 580 14.99 31.78 -1.25
CA ALA A 580 14.69 31.77 0.19
C ALA A 580 13.61 30.74 0.55
N PHE A 581 12.63 30.54 -0.34
CA PHE A 581 11.55 29.57 -0.15
C PHE A 581 11.81 28.24 -0.87
N ALA A 582 12.57 28.19 -1.96
CA ALA A 582 12.85 26.93 -2.69
C ALA A 582 13.97 26.08 -2.05
N LYS A 583 13.66 25.39 -0.95
CA LYS A 583 14.60 24.59 -0.15
C LYS A 583 14.41 23.08 -0.26
N GLN A 584 13.21 22.64 -0.62
CA GLN A 584 12.77 21.25 -0.63
C GLN A 584 11.96 20.97 -1.89
N ILE A 585 11.88 19.69 -2.25
CA ILE A 585 11.10 19.19 -3.37
C ILE A 585 10.26 17.99 -2.95
N HIS A 586 9.02 17.96 -3.45
CA HIS A 586 8.18 16.77 -3.49
C HIS A 586 7.85 16.46 -4.95
N ALA A 587 8.11 15.25 -5.43
CA ALA A 587 7.73 14.85 -6.78
C ALA A 587 7.20 13.43 -6.80
N THR A 588 6.03 13.24 -7.41
CA THR A 588 5.44 11.90 -7.53
C THR A 588 6.10 11.14 -8.67
N CYS A 589 6.30 9.85 -8.43
CA CYS A 589 7.05 8.97 -9.31
C CYS A 589 6.18 7.85 -9.90
N ASN A 590 4.86 8.00 -9.74
CA ASN A 590 3.83 7.06 -10.19
C ASN A 590 3.90 5.71 -9.46
N THR A 591 4.72 5.62 -8.41
CA THR A 591 4.92 4.43 -7.58
C THR A 591 4.89 4.85 -6.11
N MET A 592 3.80 4.54 -5.41
CA MET A 592 3.66 4.79 -3.97
C MET A 592 4.85 4.21 -3.19
N LYS A 593 5.25 4.88 -2.12
CA LYS A 593 6.42 4.60 -1.27
C LYS A 593 7.78 4.91 -1.92
N TYR A 594 7.81 5.40 -3.17
CA TYR A 594 9.05 5.78 -3.88
C TYR A 594 9.06 7.24 -4.36
N ASN A 595 8.00 8.02 -4.09
CA ASN A 595 7.96 9.45 -4.36
C ASN A 595 9.12 10.19 -3.67
N ILE A 596 9.62 11.23 -4.33
CA ILE A 596 10.74 12.04 -3.86
C ILE A 596 10.21 13.02 -2.81
N ALA A 597 10.81 13.06 -1.63
CA ALA A 597 10.57 14.06 -0.59
C ALA A 597 11.91 14.39 0.08
N ALA A 598 12.54 15.48 -0.35
CA ALA A 598 13.94 15.75 -0.03
C ALA A 598 14.29 17.23 0.00
N ALA A 599 15.40 17.57 0.67
CA ALA A 599 16.06 18.85 0.49
C ALA A 599 16.61 19.00 -0.94
N LEU A 600 16.53 20.20 -1.48
CA LEU A 600 17.24 20.57 -2.71
C LEU A 600 18.72 20.79 -2.38
N PRO A 601 19.66 20.27 -3.20
CA PRO A 601 21.08 20.50 -3.00
C PRO A 601 21.45 21.99 -2.89
N GLU A 602 22.38 22.34 -2.00
CA GLU A 602 22.91 23.70 -1.83
C GLU A 602 24.01 24.01 -2.87
N LYS A 603 23.63 24.01 -4.15
CA LYS A 603 24.52 24.37 -5.27
C LYS A 603 23.81 25.27 -6.30
N GLN A 604 24.57 25.83 -7.24
CA GLN A 604 24.05 26.49 -8.45
C GLN A 604 23.83 25.46 -9.58
N GLY A 605 23.08 25.84 -10.61
CA GLY A 605 22.78 24.98 -11.75
C GLY A 605 21.66 23.97 -11.47
N GLU A 606 21.67 22.83 -12.16
CA GLU A 606 20.62 21.82 -12.04
C GLU A 606 20.66 21.13 -10.65
N LEU A 607 19.55 21.25 -9.93
CA LEU A 607 19.35 20.65 -8.61
C LEU A 607 18.63 19.29 -8.72
N TRP A 608 17.70 19.18 -9.66
CA TRP A 608 16.86 18.00 -9.88
C TRP A 608 16.29 18.00 -11.31
N ASN A 609 15.98 16.81 -11.84
CA ASN A 609 15.22 16.67 -13.08
C ASN A 609 14.30 15.44 -13.07
N SER A 610 13.31 15.40 -13.97
CA SER A 610 12.26 14.38 -14.00
C SER A 610 12.75 12.96 -14.31
N MET A 611 13.97 12.79 -14.83
CA MET A 611 14.57 11.47 -15.07
C MET A 611 15.10 10.81 -13.79
N GLN A 612 15.26 11.58 -12.72
CA GLN A 612 15.72 11.08 -11.42
C GLN A 612 14.58 10.38 -10.66
N GLY A 613 14.90 9.28 -9.99
CA GLY A 613 13.94 8.48 -9.21
C GLY A 613 13.18 7.44 -10.04
N LYS A 614 12.41 6.58 -9.36
CA LYS A 614 11.64 5.49 -9.99
C LYS A 614 10.56 6.03 -10.93
N ILE A 615 10.16 5.26 -11.94
CA ILE A 615 9.00 5.56 -12.78
C ILE A 615 8.20 4.27 -12.94
N HIS A 616 6.87 4.38 -12.86
CA HIS A 616 6.00 3.23 -13.08
C HIS A 616 6.14 2.69 -14.51
N THR A 617 6.18 1.37 -14.67
CA THR A 617 6.43 0.72 -15.97
C THR A 617 5.32 0.92 -17.00
N ALA A 618 4.14 1.37 -16.56
CA ALA A 618 3.03 1.73 -17.45
C ALA A 618 3.24 3.08 -18.17
N VAL A 619 4.17 3.91 -17.68
CA VAL A 619 4.46 5.23 -18.27
C VAL A 619 5.60 5.07 -19.26
N SER A 620 5.43 5.58 -20.48
CA SER A 620 6.39 5.36 -21.58
C SER A 620 7.48 6.46 -21.69
N ASN A 621 7.59 7.34 -20.68
CA ASN A 621 8.52 8.47 -20.59
C ASN A 621 8.77 8.87 -19.13
N ASN A 622 9.41 10.04 -18.91
CA ASN A 622 9.74 10.57 -17.58
C ASN A 622 8.72 11.57 -17.01
N PHE A 623 7.44 11.46 -17.41
CA PHE A 623 6.37 12.33 -16.93
C PHE A 623 6.18 12.23 -15.41
N ARG A 624 6.06 13.39 -14.76
CA ARG A 624 5.83 13.57 -13.32
C ARG A 624 4.50 14.30 -13.14
N PRO A 625 3.43 13.64 -12.68
CA PRO A 625 2.11 14.26 -12.62
C PRO A 625 1.99 15.28 -11.49
N TYR A 626 2.90 15.27 -10.53
CA TYR A 626 2.96 16.27 -9.46
C TYR A 626 4.41 16.61 -9.08
N ILE A 627 4.69 17.91 -8.97
CA ILE A 627 5.95 18.48 -8.47
C ILE A 627 5.62 19.66 -7.57
N TRP A 628 6.12 19.69 -6.35
CA TRP A 628 6.08 20.85 -5.46
C TRP A 628 7.50 21.24 -5.08
N VAL A 629 7.75 22.55 -5.08
CA VAL A 629 9.02 23.15 -4.65
C VAL A 629 8.71 24.24 -3.64
N GLY A 630 9.37 24.19 -2.48
CA GLY A 630 9.10 25.10 -1.38
C GLY A 630 9.98 24.84 -0.17
N ASN A 631 9.57 25.37 0.98
CA ASN A 631 10.12 25.07 2.29
C ASN A 631 9.04 24.34 3.10
N MET A 632 9.16 24.24 4.43
CA MET A 632 8.17 23.49 5.21
C MET A 632 6.71 23.95 5.04
N GLY A 633 6.43 25.20 4.66
CA GLY A 633 5.08 25.72 4.46
C GLY A 633 4.89 26.45 3.12
N GLU A 634 5.72 27.46 2.85
CA GLU A 634 5.66 28.26 1.65
C GLU A 634 6.21 27.54 0.42
N GLY A 635 5.46 27.50 -0.67
CA GLY A 635 5.87 26.82 -1.89
C GLY A 635 4.83 26.86 -2.99
N LEU A 636 5.12 26.20 -4.10
CA LEU A 636 4.21 26.09 -5.24
C LEU A 636 4.22 24.67 -5.78
N ALA A 637 3.03 24.09 -5.90
CA ALA A 637 2.80 22.84 -6.62
C ALA A 637 2.48 23.13 -8.09
N PHE A 638 3.04 22.32 -8.99
CA PHE A 638 2.66 22.12 -10.38
C PHE A 638 2.17 20.68 -10.55
N PHE A 639 1.07 20.47 -11.27
CA PHE A 639 0.55 19.13 -11.54
C PHE A 639 -0.16 19.03 -12.89
N ALA A 640 -0.17 17.84 -13.48
CA ALA A 640 -0.86 17.56 -14.73
C ALA A 640 -1.31 16.11 -14.78
N GLU A 641 -2.50 15.85 -15.32
CA GLU A 641 -3.02 14.49 -15.47
C GLU A 641 -2.41 13.74 -16.67
N SER A 642 -1.93 14.45 -17.69
CA SER A 642 -1.47 13.81 -18.92
C SER A 642 -0.47 14.68 -19.67
N ASP A 643 0.47 14.02 -20.35
CA ASP A 643 1.40 14.61 -21.31
C ASP A 643 0.83 14.64 -22.74
N LYS A 644 -0.48 14.39 -22.91
CA LYS A 644 -1.14 14.47 -24.22
C LYS A 644 -0.91 15.84 -24.87
N ASN A 645 -0.56 15.82 -26.16
CA ASN A 645 -0.14 16.96 -26.99
C ASN A 645 1.27 17.52 -26.75
N TRP A 646 2.00 17.03 -25.74
CA TRP A 646 3.40 17.41 -25.54
C TRP A 646 4.24 16.73 -26.63
N SER A 647 5.31 17.39 -27.10
CA SER A 647 6.23 16.79 -28.08
C SER A 647 7.54 16.43 -27.39
N ARG A 648 7.72 15.12 -27.16
CA ARG A 648 8.71 14.61 -26.21
C ARG A 648 9.86 13.83 -26.85
N ASP A 649 11.07 14.03 -26.34
CA ASP A 649 12.24 13.19 -26.53
C ASP A 649 12.44 12.35 -25.25
N PRO A 650 12.32 11.01 -25.30
CA PRO A 650 12.51 10.15 -24.11
C PRO A 650 13.85 10.33 -23.39
N LYS A 651 14.87 10.88 -24.06
CA LYS A 651 16.22 11.06 -23.52
C LYS A 651 16.42 12.39 -22.80
N LYS A 652 15.42 13.28 -22.79
CA LYS A 652 15.50 14.61 -22.17
C LYS A 652 14.53 14.73 -20.99
N PRO A 653 14.84 15.57 -20.00
CA PRO A 653 13.94 15.78 -18.87
C PRO A 653 12.72 16.62 -19.27
N MET A 654 11.53 16.13 -18.95
CA MET A 654 10.27 16.88 -19.10
C MET A 654 10.09 17.96 -18.04
N ALA A 655 10.79 17.87 -16.89
CA ALA A 655 10.83 18.91 -15.87
C ALA A 655 12.19 19.01 -15.19
N GLN A 656 12.57 20.22 -14.77
CA GLN A 656 13.86 20.52 -14.12
C GLN A 656 13.70 21.55 -13.01
N VAL A 657 14.54 21.46 -11.97
CA VAL A 657 14.73 22.51 -10.96
C VAL A 657 16.15 23.02 -11.06
N ILE A 658 16.31 24.32 -11.36
CA ILE A 658 17.59 24.95 -11.68
C ILE A 658 17.78 26.18 -10.79
N ARG A 659 18.93 26.33 -10.14
CA ARG A 659 19.26 27.54 -9.37
C ARG A 659 20.20 28.45 -10.13
N GLU A 660 19.81 29.72 -10.21
CA GLU A 660 20.56 30.80 -10.86
C GLU A 660 20.61 32.00 -9.89
N GLY A 661 21.71 32.13 -9.14
CA GLY A 661 21.85 33.20 -8.15
C GLY A 661 20.80 33.09 -7.04
N ASN A 662 19.90 34.08 -6.95
CA ASN A 662 18.82 34.15 -5.97
C ASN A 662 17.48 33.58 -6.46
N LYS A 663 17.39 33.09 -7.70
CA LYS A 663 16.18 32.43 -8.23
C LYS A 663 16.37 30.92 -8.41
N THR A 664 15.33 30.17 -8.10
CA THR A 664 15.24 28.72 -8.34
C THR A 664 14.08 28.46 -9.28
N ILE A 665 14.38 28.07 -10.51
CA ILE A 665 13.42 27.90 -11.60
C ILE A 665 12.94 26.46 -11.63
N LEU A 666 11.63 26.25 -11.46
CA LEU A 666 10.95 25.03 -11.89
C LEU A 666 10.58 25.20 -13.38
N ARG A 667 11.22 24.44 -14.26
CA ARG A 667 10.98 24.47 -15.72
C ARG A 667 10.20 23.24 -16.14
N ILE A 668 9.13 23.44 -16.90
CA ILE A 668 8.36 22.36 -17.56
C ILE A 668 8.60 22.44 -19.07
N ASN A 669 8.98 21.33 -19.70
CA ASN A 669 9.27 21.24 -21.13
C ASN A 669 8.09 20.59 -21.86
N PHE A 670 7.25 21.40 -22.53
CA PHE A 670 6.11 20.91 -23.32
C PHE A 670 6.52 20.45 -24.73
N VAL A 671 7.57 21.05 -25.30
CA VAL A 671 8.17 20.66 -26.57
C VAL A 671 9.69 20.63 -26.41
N ASP A 672 10.28 19.45 -26.45
CA ASP A 672 11.74 19.20 -26.44
C ASP A 672 12.21 18.36 -27.64
N LYS A 673 11.26 17.76 -28.36
CA LYS A 673 11.38 17.20 -29.71
C LYS A 673 10.73 18.19 -30.69
N PRO A 674 11.49 18.79 -31.63
CA PRO A 674 10.92 19.72 -32.59
C PRO A 674 9.75 19.12 -33.39
N THR A 675 8.69 19.90 -33.58
CA THR A 675 7.47 19.45 -34.26
C THR A 675 6.78 20.58 -35.03
N VAL A 676 6.05 20.23 -36.09
CA VAL A 676 5.23 21.16 -36.86
C VAL A 676 3.76 20.90 -36.52
N ARG A 677 3.01 21.95 -36.20
CA ARG A 677 1.57 21.87 -35.92
C ARG A 677 0.82 22.84 -36.82
N SER A 678 -0.30 22.36 -37.40
CA SER A 678 -1.23 23.14 -38.23
C SER A 678 -2.64 23.23 -37.63
N LYS A 679 -2.86 22.62 -36.46
CA LYS A 679 -4.15 22.64 -35.76
C LYS A 679 -3.95 23.10 -34.31
N PRO A 680 -4.93 23.83 -33.73
CA PRO A 680 -4.90 24.16 -32.32
C PRO A 680 -4.76 22.93 -31.43
N PHE A 681 -4.03 23.06 -30.33
CA PHE A 681 -3.89 22.01 -29.32
C PHE A 681 -3.95 22.60 -27.91
N LYS A 682 -4.29 21.75 -26.95
CA LYS A 682 -4.47 22.15 -25.55
C LYS A 682 -3.43 21.48 -24.65
N LEU A 683 -2.92 22.26 -23.71
CA LEU A 683 -2.15 21.79 -22.56
C LEU A 683 -3.00 22.04 -21.31
N VAL A 684 -3.15 21.03 -20.45
CA VAL A 684 -3.95 21.13 -19.23
C VAL A 684 -3.10 20.70 -18.05
N PHE A 685 -2.95 21.61 -17.09
CA PHE A 685 -2.17 21.43 -15.87
C PHE A 685 -2.74 22.32 -14.77
N GLY A 686 -2.13 22.36 -13.60
CA GLY A 686 -2.56 23.23 -12.52
C GLY A 686 -1.45 23.67 -11.59
N PHE A 687 -1.81 24.65 -10.76
CA PHE A 687 -0.95 25.24 -9.75
C PHE A 687 -1.67 25.28 -8.41
N GLN A 688 -0.90 25.25 -7.32
CA GLN A 688 -1.44 25.53 -5.99
C GLN A 688 -0.34 26.04 -5.06
N ALA A 689 -0.45 27.30 -4.62
CA ALA A 689 0.47 27.87 -3.65
C ALA A 689 0.17 27.36 -2.24
N THR A 690 1.22 27.09 -1.48
CA THR A 690 1.17 26.67 -0.08
C THR A 690 1.80 27.76 0.81
N PRO A 691 1.35 27.93 2.06
CA PRO A 691 0.28 27.19 2.73
C PRO A 691 -1.13 27.58 2.25
N THR A 692 -2.08 26.63 2.23
CA THR A 692 -3.48 26.92 1.85
C THR A 692 -4.32 27.43 3.02
N ARG A 693 -4.04 26.95 4.24
CA ARG A 693 -4.65 27.37 5.52
C ARG A 693 -3.72 27.02 6.67
N THR A 694 -4.03 27.48 7.88
CA THR A 694 -3.27 27.16 9.10
C THR A 694 -3.77 25.89 9.80
N ARG A 695 -2.86 25.17 10.48
CA ARG A 695 -3.22 24.10 11.41
C ARG A 695 -3.87 24.70 12.67
N PRO A 696 -5.03 24.21 13.14
CA PRO A 696 -5.68 24.79 14.30
C PRO A 696 -4.94 24.40 15.57
N ASN A 697 -4.65 25.36 16.47
CA ASN A 697 -3.91 25.07 17.70
C ASN A 697 -4.60 24.03 18.60
N SER A 698 -5.94 24.03 18.62
CA SER A 698 -6.77 23.06 19.34
C SER A 698 -6.65 21.63 18.81
N SER A 699 -6.09 21.42 17.61
CA SER A 699 -5.80 20.05 17.10
C SER A 699 -4.89 19.24 18.03
N ARG A 700 -4.06 19.90 18.85
CA ARG A 700 -3.22 19.25 19.88
C ARG A 700 -4.02 18.55 20.97
N GLN A 701 -5.32 18.86 21.10
CA GLN A 701 -6.23 18.14 21.98
C GLN A 701 -6.56 16.74 21.43
N LEU A 702 -6.41 16.49 20.12
CA LEU A 702 -6.73 15.17 19.57
C LEU A 702 -5.88 14.06 20.17
N THR A 703 -6.51 12.90 20.21
CA THR A 703 -5.95 11.61 20.57
C THR A 703 -6.63 10.55 19.72
N GLU A 704 -5.88 9.54 19.29
CA GLU A 704 -6.40 8.41 18.51
C GLU A 704 -6.36 7.15 19.38
N ARG A 705 -7.54 6.58 19.69
CA ARG A 705 -7.72 5.33 20.47
C ARG A 705 -7.05 5.29 21.84
N PHE A 706 -6.85 6.43 22.49
CA PHE A 706 -6.46 6.48 23.90
C PHE A 706 -7.08 7.70 24.60
N SER A 707 -7.26 7.61 25.91
CA SER A 707 -7.86 8.67 26.73
C SER A 707 -6.77 9.40 27.52
N ALA A 708 -6.82 10.73 27.53
CA ALA A 708 -5.95 11.58 28.33
C ALA A 708 -6.71 12.84 28.81
N PRO A 709 -6.22 13.57 29.83
CA PRO A 709 -6.82 14.84 30.22
C PRO A 709 -6.85 15.84 29.04
N ASN A 710 -7.88 16.69 28.98
CA ASN A 710 -8.02 17.75 27.97
C ASN A 710 -7.99 17.25 26.51
N SER A 711 -8.40 16.00 26.26
CA SER A 711 -8.39 15.42 24.92
C SER A 711 -9.74 15.40 24.22
N VAL A 712 -9.74 15.61 22.90
CA VAL A 712 -10.81 15.17 22.00
C VAL A 712 -10.44 13.76 21.52
N ARG A 713 -11.26 12.75 21.82
CA ARG A 713 -10.94 11.35 21.58
C ARG A 713 -11.53 10.88 20.26
N MET A 714 -10.67 10.56 19.31
CA MET A 714 -11.07 9.98 18.04
C MET A 714 -10.75 8.48 18.03
N SER A 715 -11.58 7.71 17.33
CA SER A 715 -11.19 6.38 16.85
C SER A 715 -11.55 6.22 15.39
N LEU A 716 -10.53 5.97 14.57
CA LEU A 716 -10.69 5.35 13.28
C LEU A 716 -11.18 3.91 13.50
N LEU A 717 -12.15 3.45 12.74
CA LEU A 717 -12.56 2.04 12.74
C LEU A 717 -11.72 1.31 11.69
N ALA A 718 -10.53 0.81 12.05
CA ALA A 718 -9.47 0.27 11.15
C ALA A 718 -9.81 -1.07 10.42
N GLY A 719 -11.06 -1.25 10.03
CA GLY A 719 -11.53 -2.34 9.21
C GLY A 719 -13.05 -2.32 9.12
N SER A 720 -13.60 -2.72 7.98
CA SER A 720 -15.05 -2.70 7.75
C SER A 720 -15.84 -3.60 8.71
N GLY A 721 -15.21 -4.69 9.19
CA GLY A 721 -15.78 -5.55 10.22
C GLY A 721 -16.06 -4.83 11.56
N CYS A 722 -15.35 -3.73 11.87
CA CYS A 722 -15.59 -2.94 13.08
C CYS A 722 -16.93 -2.20 13.05
N TRP A 723 -17.57 -2.14 11.89
CA TRP A 723 -18.89 -1.57 11.69
C TRP A 723 -19.82 -2.51 10.91
N ALA A 724 -19.59 -3.81 11.09
CA ALA A 724 -20.41 -4.91 10.57
C ALA A 724 -20.55 -4.96 9.03
N ALA A 725 -19.52 -4.52 8.29
CA ALA A 725 -19.46 -4.59 6.83
C ALA A 725 -18.51 -5.70 6.35
N PHE A 726 -18.75 -6.24 5.15
CA PHE A 726 -17.76 -7.06 4.46
C PHE A 726 -16.52 -6.22 4.11
N GLU A 727 -15.39 -6.86 3.88
CA GLU A 727 -14.17 -6.16 3.44
C GLU A 727 -14.49 -5.28 2.22
N TYR A 728 -14.17 -3.99 2.36
CA TYR A 728 -14.35 -2.92 1.37
C TYR A 728 -15.77 -2.54 0.95
N ASP A 729 -16.83 -3.15 1.53
CA ASP A 729 -18.19 -2.63 1.33
C ASP A 729 -18.33 -1.22 1.90
N PHE A 730 -19.15 -0.41 1.24
CA PHE A 730 -19.48 0.96 1.68
C PHE A 730 -20.78 1.01 2.49
N TRP A 731 -21.26 -0.14 2.94
CA TRP A 731 -22.47 -0.33 3.75
C TRP A 731 -22.29 -1.53 4.69
N PRO A 732 -22.97 -1.53 5.86
CA PRO A 732 -23.06 -2.71 6.71
C PRO A 732 -23.68 -3.89 5.96
N ILE A 733 -23.41 -5.12 6.39
CA ILE A 733 -23.93 -6.33 5.76
C ILE A 733 -25.45 -6.26 5.54
N ASN A 734 -25.89 -6.61 4.33
CA ASN A 734 -27.29 -6.51 3.89
C ASN A 734 -27.92 -5.11 4.04
N LYS A 735 -27.10 -4.06 4.16
CA LYS A 735 -27.54 -2.68 4.43
C LYS A 735 -28.34 -2.57 5.75
N ASP A 736 -28.06 -3.42 6.76
CA ASP A 736 -28.64 -3.29 8.11
C ASP A 736 -27.81 -2.31 8.97
N TYR A 737 -28.35 -1.10 9.16
CA TYR A 737 -27.69 -0.01 9.88
C TYR A 737 -27.84 -0.06 11.41
N THR A 738 -28.52 -1.09 11.96
CA THR A 738 -28.74 -1.22 13.41
C THR A 738 -27.44 -1.17 14.20
N PHE A 739 -26.39 -1.82 13.70
CA PHE A 739 -25.08 -1.82 14.34
C PHE A 739 -24.48 -0.41 14.47
N LEU A 740 -24.60 0.41 13.42
CA LEU A 740 -24.09 1.78 13.40
C LEU A 740 -24.87 2.70 14.35
N ASN A 741 -26.19 2.55 14.39
CA ASN A 741 -27.02 3.30 15.32
C ASN A 741 -26.63 2.97 16.78
N GLU A 742 -26.32 1.70 17.07
CA GLU A 742 -25.91 1.28 18.42
C GLU A 742 -24.49 1.72 18.79
N LEU A 743 -23.55 1.69 17.83
CA LEU A 743 -22.21 2.27 18.02
C LEU A 743 -22.32 3.75 18.44
N LYS A 744 -23.19 4.53 17.76
CA LYS A 744 -23.41 5.95 18.09
C LYS A 744 -23.88 6.14 19.53
N LYS A 745 -24.81 5.30 20.01
CA LYS A 745 -25.30 5.36 21.40
C LYS A 745 -24.20 5.02 22.41
N SER A 746 -23.25 4.17 22.03
CA SER A 746 -22.17 3.70 22.89
C SER A 746 -21.02 4.71 23.07
N LEU A 747 -21.00 5.79 22.29
CA LEU A 747 -19.98 6.83 22.33
C LEU A 747 -19.74 7.38 23.74
N GLY A 748 -18.47 7.58 24.09
CA GLY A 748 -18.07 8.15 25.37
C GLY A 748 -18.40 7.29 26.60
N GLY A 749 -18.70 6.00 26.39
CA GLY A 749 -18.95 5.04 27.47
C GLY A 749 -20.42 4.94 27.88
N LYS A 750 -21.34 5.42 27.03
CA LYS A 750 -22.79 5.50 27.30
C LYS A 750 -23.58 4.23 26.91
N GLY A 751 -22.91 3.22 26.36
CA GLY A 751 -23.56 2.01 25.83
C GLY A 751 -24.10 1.06 26.90
N ASP A 752 -25.17 0.34 26.56
CA ASP A 752 -25.69 -0.79 27.34
C ASP A 752 -25.06 -2.10 26.82
N ARG A 753 -24.22 -2.73 27.64
CA ARG A 753 -23.51 -3.96 27.27
C ARG A 753 -24.42 -5.12 26.89
N ALA A 754 -25.60 -5.22 27.50
CA ALA A 754 -26.55 -6.28 27.16
C ALA A 754 -27.14 -6.05 25.77
N HIS A 755 -27.50 -4.80 25.46
CA HIS A 755 -28.01 -4.43 24.15
C HIS A 755 -26.96 -4.52 23.05
N GLU A 756 -25.73 -4.04 23.31
CA GLU A 756 -24.59 -4.20 22.40
C GLU A 756 -24.40 -5.67 22.01
N LYS A 757 -24.37 -6.58 23.00
CA LYS A 757 -24.23 -8.03 22.77
C LYS A 757 -25.37 -8.58 21.90
N ALA A 758 -26.63 -8.20 22.20
CA ALA A 758 -27.79 -8.62 21.42
C ALA A 758 -27.72 -8.13 19.96
N VAL A 759 -27.21 -6.90 19.74
CA VAL A 759 -26.98 -6.37 18.39
C VAL A 759 -25.89 -7.16 17.68
N VAL A 760 -24.78 -7.51 18.33
CA VAL A 760 -23.75 -8.38 17.71
C VAL A 760 -24.34 -9.74 17.33
N GLU A 761 -25.07 -10.39 18.23
CA GLU A 761 -25.75 -11.68 17.96
C GLU A 761 -26.72 -11.58 16.77
N LYS A 762 -27.48 -10.48 16.69
CA LYS A 762 -28.35 -10.18 15.53
C LYS A 762 -27.54 -10.13 14.24
N MET A 763 -26.44 -9.36 14.21
CA MET A 763 -25.61 -9.18 13.02
C MET A 763 -24.92 -10.49 12.60
N MET A 764 -24.49 -11.31 13.55
CA MET A 764 -23.84 -12.60 13.31
C MET A 764 -24.71 -13.58 12.52
N ARG A 765 -26.05 -13.45 12.56
CA ARG A 765 -26.96 -14.26 11.73
C ARG A 765 -26.73 -14.09 10.23
N HIS A 766 -26.21 -12.94 9.80
CA HIS A 766 -25.86 -12.69 8.40
C HIS A 766 -24.56 -13.39 7.97
N PHE A 767 -23.72 -13.78 8.93
CA PHE A 767 -22.42 -14.41 8.69
C PHE A 767 -22.44 -15.94 8.88
N LYS A 768 -23.59 -16.54 9.24
CA LYS A 768 -23.73 -17.97 9.60
C LYS A 768 -23.27 -18.96 8.51
N ASN A 769 -23.30 -18.55 7.25
CA ASN A 769 -22.90 -19.38 6.11
C ASN A 769 -21.40 -19.28 5.78
N LEU A 770 -20.64 -18.43 6.51
CA LEU A 770 -19.20 -18.34 6.33
C LEU A 770 -18.47 -19.43 7.12
N PRO A 771 -17.22 -19.76 6.74
CA PRO A 771 -16.33 -20.58 7.56
C PRO A 771 -16.18 -20.05 9.01
N THR A 772 -16.02 -20.96 9.98
CA THR A 772 -15.98 -20.65 11.42
C THR A 772 -14.92 -19.62 11.80
N ASP A 773 -13.76 -19.65 11.15
CA ASP A 773 -12.67 -18.67 11.37
C ASP A 773 -13.09 -17.26 10.92
N ARG A 774 -13.81 -17.14 9.80
CA ARG A 774 -14.38 -15.88 9.31
C ARG A 774 -15.51 -15.39 10.20
N GLN A 775 -16.36 -16.27 10.73
CA GLN A 775 -17.36 -15.88 11.73
C GLN A 775 -16.69 -15.31 12.98
N GLY A 776 -15.68 -16.00 13.52
CA GLY A 776 -14.90 -15.51 14.66
C GLY A 776 -14.18 -14.19 14.37
N PHE A 777 -13.72 -13.97 13.14
CA PHE A 777 -13.15 -12.69 12.71
C PHE A 777 -14.17 -11.55 12.84
N TYR A 778 -15.37 -11.69 12.28
CA TYR A 778 -16.40 -10.63 12.31
C TYR A 778 -16.90 -10.37 13.73
N GLN A 779 -17.12 -11.42 14.53
CA GLN A 779 -17.47 -11.28 15.94
C GLN A 779 -16.44 -10.40 16.68
N ARG A 780 -15.15 -10.76 16.63
CA ARG A 780 -14.08 -10.00 17.31
C ARG A 780 -13.98 -8.55 16.83
N HIS A 781 -14.22 -8.29 15.54
CA HIS A 781 -14.17 -6.93 15.01
C HIS A 781 -15.37 -6.09 15.43
N MET A 782 -16.57 -6.66 15.45
CA MET A 782 -17.75 -5.96 15.97
C MET A 782 -17.60 -5.64 17.47
N ASP A 783 -17.11 -6.59 18.27
CA ASP A 783 -16.79 -6.36 19.68
C ASP A 783 -15.76 -5.22 19.84
N ARG A 784 -14.77 -5.18 18.94
CA ARG A 784 -13.77 -4.11 18.89
C ARG A 784 -14.38 -2.76 18.50
N GLY A 785 -15.37 -2.74 17.61
CA GLY A 785 -16.14 -1.55 17.27
C GLY A 785 -16.76 -0.90 18.51
N PHE A 786 -17.43 -1.69 19.36
CA PHE A 786 -17.99 -1.19 20.62
C PHE A 786 -16.93 -0.75 21.62
N ILE A 787 -15.78 -1.43 21.69
CA ILE A 787 -14.64 -0.96 22.50
C ILE A 787 -14.20 0.44 22.06
N TYR A 788 -14.05 0.65 20.75
CA TYR A 788 -13.66 1.94 20.20
C TYR A 788 -14.70 3.02 20.41
N ALA A 789 -16.00 2.71 20.25
CA ALA A 789 -17.07 3.65 20.54
C ALA A 789 -16.99 4.18 21.98
N ARG A 790 -16.86 3.28 22.95
CA ARG A 790 -16.86 3.65 24.38
C ARG A 790 -15.72 4.58 24.79
N ILE A 791 -14.57 4.51 24.12
CA ILE A 791 -13.40 5.34 24.45
C ILE A 791 -13.31 6.63 23.63
N SER A 792 -14.27 6.89 22.74
CA SER A 792 -14.20 7.98 21.75
C SER A 792 -15.34 8.97 21.89
N ASP A 793 -15.07 10.20 21.46
CA ASP A 793 -16.06 11.25 21.25
C ASP A 793 -16.54 11.28 19.78
N VAL A 794 -15.70 10.83 18.85
CA VAL A 794 -16.00 10.75 17.42
C VAL A 794 -15.46 9.46 16.81
N MET A 795 -16.24 8.83 15.93
CA MET A 795 -15.82 7.64 15.16
C MET A 795 -15.79 7.92 13.66
N VAL A 796 -14.77 7.41 12.98
CA VAL A 796 -14.60 7.60 11.54
C VAL A 796 -14.38 6.23 10.87
N PRO A 797 -15.16 5.85 9.85
CA PRO A 797 -15.02 4.57 9.17
C PRO A 797 -13.80 4.58 8.25
N TYR A 798 -12.95 3.56 8.37
CA TYR A 798 -11.98 3.25 7.33
C TYR A 798 -12.70 2.87 6.04
N MET A 799 -12.29 3.49 4.93
CA MET A 799 -12.73 3.16 3.59
C MET A 799 -11.59 3.28 2.60
N ASN A 800 -11.63 2.45 1.56
CA ASN A 800 -10.78 2.63 0.40
C ASN A 800 -11.63 3.20 -0.76
N PRO A 801 -11.46 4.47 -1.15
CA PRO A 801 -12.23 5.12 -2.21
C PRO A 801 -11.87 4.60 -3.61
N ARG A 802 -11.03 3.57 -3.70
CA ARG A 802 -10.68 2.89 -4.95
C ARG A 802 -11.15 1.45 -4.96
N ALA A 803 -11.86 0.95 -3.95
CA ALA A 803 -12.25 -0.45 -3.93
C ALA A 803 -13.36 -0.76 -4.94
N THR A 804 -13.24 -1.90 -5.62
CA THR A 804 -14.27 -2.48 -6.49
C THR A 804 -14.39 -3.97 -6.25
N HIS A 805 -15.58 -4.54 -6.44
CA HIS A 805 -15.82 -5.96 -6.28
C HIS A 805 -16.91 -6.47 -7.24
N LEU A 806 -16.63 -7.54 -7.99
CA LEU A 806 -17.47 -8.35 -8.86
C LEU A 806 -18.79 -8.79 -8.22
N ARG A 807 -18.88 -8.91 -6.89
CA ARG A 807 -20.16 -9.23 -6.25
C ARG A 807 -21.12 -8.04 -6.20
N TRP A 808 -20.63 -6.82 -6.41
CA TRP A 808 -21.48 -5.62 -6.44
C TRP A 808 -22.21 -5.58 -7.78
N GLU A 809 -23.53 -5.46 -7.71
CA GLU A 809 -24.35 -5.31 -8.91
C GLU A 809 -23.96 -4.02 -9.65
N GLU A 810 -23.62 -2.96 -8.92
CA GLU A 810 -23.13 -1.70 -9.45
C GLU A 810 -21.84 -1.91 -10.26
N PHE A 811 -20.86 -2.65 -9.74
CA PHE A 811 -19.62 -2.90 -10.46
C PHE A 811 -19.85 -3.70 -11.75
N GLN A 812 -20.80 -4.64 -11.75
CA GLN A 812 -21.14 -5.39 -12.97
C GLN A 812 -21.62 -4.49 -14.13
N VAL A 813 -22.24 -3.35 -13.80
CA VAL A 813 -22.72 -2.38 -14.79
C VAL A 813 -21.63 -1.38 -15.17
N PHE A 814 -20.83 -0.93 -14.21
CA PHE A 814 -19.90 0.20 -14.38
C PHE A 814 -18.41 -0.19 -14.42
N MET A 815 -18.06 -1.49 -14.46
CA MET A 815 -16.66 -1.93 -14.40
C MET A 815 -15.75 -1.25 -15.42
N ASP A 816 -16.25 -0.92 -16.61
CA ASP A 816 -15.45 -0.29 -17.67
C ASP A 816 -15.25 1.22 -17.44
N GLU A 817 -16.04 1.84 -16.56
CA GLU A 817 -15.84 3.21 -16.07
C GLU A 817 -14.99 3.26 -14.80
N TRP A 818 -14.99 2.19 -14.00
CA TRP A 818 -14.37 2.18 -12.65
C TRP A 818 -12.99 1.55 -12.66
N PHE A 819 -12.80 0.45 -13.39
CA PHE A 819 -11.55 -0.30 -13.45
C PHE A 819 -10.59 0.30 -14.49
N CYS A 820 -9.32 0.49 -14.11
CA CYS A 820 -8.31 1.10 -14.98
C CYS A 820 -7.86 0.15 -16.10
N SER A 821 -8.60 0.13 -17.21
CA SER A 821 -8.32 -0.69 -18.39
C SER A 821 -8.78 0.02 -19.67
N ASP A 822 -8.15 -0.27 -20.82
CA ASP A 822 -8.59 0.29 -22.11
C ASP A 822 -9.92 -0.34 -22.56
N PHE A 823 -10.07 -1.66 -22.39
CA PHE A 823 -11.30 -2.44 -22.58
C PHE A 823 -11.50 -3.37 -21.38
N ARG A 824 -12.71 -3.92 -21.24
CA ARG A 824 -13.14 -4.77 -20.14
C ARG A 824 -12.13 -5.86 -19.79
N ALA A 825 -11.65 -5.80 -18.56
CA ALA A 825 -10.73 -6.81 -18.01
C ALA A 825 -11.45 -7.97 -17.28
N ASN A 826 -12.74 -7.83 -16.93
CA ASN A 826 -13.47 -8.75 -16.03
C ASN A 826 -12.69 -9.03 -14.74
N ASN A 827 -12.20 -7.96 -14.12
CA ASN A 827 -11.37 -8.03 -12.93
C ASN A 827 -11.84 -7.01 -11.89
N GLU A 828 -11.46 -7.23 -10.64
CA GLU A 828 -11.67 -6.33 -9.50
C GLU A 828 -10.33 -6.09 -8.82
N ASP A 829 -10.23 -5.00 -8.07
CA ASP A 829 -9.10 -4.76 -7.18
C ASP A 829 -9.48 -3.67 -6.18
N ASP A 830 -8.71 -3.57 -5.09
CA ASP A 830 -8.86 -2.53 -4.10
C ASP A 830 -8.08 -1.25 -4.46
N TYR A 831 -7.12 -1.32 -5.39
CA TYR A 831 -6.16 -0.24 -5.63
C TYR A 831 -6.21 0.33 -7.06
N ASN A 832 -6.48 -0.49 -8.08
CA ASN A 832 -6.37 -0.13 -9.50
C ASN A 832 -7.61 0.55 -10.12
N ASN A 833 -8.28 1.45 -9.41
CA ASN A 833 -9.55 2.05 -9.88
C ASN A 833 -9.48 3.57 -9.82
N THR A 834 -10.06 4.25 -10.83
CA THR A 834 -10.19 5.71 -10.88
C THR A 834 -11.56 6.10 -10.35
N PRO A 835 -11.70 7.11 -9.48
CA PRO A 835 -13.00 7.59 -9.02
C PRO A 835 -13.69 8.41 -10.12
N SER A 836 -14.11 7.75 -11.21
CA SER A 836 -14.84 8.37 -12.30
C SER A 836 -16.18 8.93 -11.83
N LYS A 837 -16.86 9.72 -12.67
CA LYS A 837 -18.07 10.45 -12.26
C LYS A 837 -19.16 9.54 -11.67
N SER A 838 -19.39 8.37 -12.27
CA SER A 838 -20.35 7.38 -11.76
C SER A 838 -19.92 6.78 -10.43
N TYR A 839 -18.62 6.49 -10.28
CA TYR A 839 -18.08 5.99 -9.01
C TYR A 839 -18.23 7.02 -7.89
N GLN A 840 -17.99 8.31 -8.17
CA GLN A 840 -18.18 9.38 -7.20
C GLN A 840 -19.62 9.48 -6.74
N ASP A 841 -20.59 9.37 -7.66
CA ASP A 841 -22.02 9.42 -7.33
C ASP A 841 -22.41 8.24 -6.44
N PHE A 842 -21.99 7.02 -6.80
CA PHE A 842 -22.18 5.80 -6.01
C PHE A 842 -21.57 5.92 -4.60
N LEU A 843 -20.30 6.32 -4.51
CA LEU A 843 -19.58 6.39 -3.24
C LEU A 843 -20.16 7.45 -2.31
N LEU A 844 -20.49 8.64 -2.84
CA LEU A 844 -21.08 9.74 -2.05
C LEU A 844 -22.47 9.39 -1.53
N TYR A 845 -23.27 8.65 -2.30
CA TYR A 845 -24.55 8.13 -1.85
C TYR A 845 -24.39 7.22 -0.63
N SER A 846 -23.50 6.22 -0.71
CA SER A 846 -23.20 5.31 0.40
C SER A 846 -22.62 6.02 1.62
N ASN A 847 -21.65 6.91 1.41
CA ASN A 847 -20.97 7.63 2.48
C ASN A 847 -21.91 8.54 3.26
N ARG A 848 -22.80 9.24 2.55
CA ARG A 848 -23.79 10.10 3.20
C ARG A 848 -24.71 9.29 4.11
N LYS A 849 -25.06 8.06 3.71
CA LYS A 849 -25.85 7.15 4.54
C LYS A 849 -25.09 6.75 5.81
N LEU A 850 -23.81 6.39 5.71
CA LEU A 850 -22.97 6.06 6.89
C LEU A 850 -22.92 7.21 7.92
N VAL A 851 -22.74 8.45 7.45
CA VAL A 851 -22.68 9.64 8.33
C VAL A 851 -24.04 9.86 9.02
N ARG A 852 -25.14 9.74 8.28
CA ARG A 852 -26.50 9.89 8.84
C ARG A 852 -26.85 8.82 9.88
N GLU A 853 -26.34 7.61 9.71
CA GLU A 853 -26.71 6.46 10.53
C GLU A 853 -25.87 6.32 11.80
N GLY A 854 -24.69 6.94 11.89
CA GLY A 854 -24.00 6.97 13.18
C GLY A 854 -22.53 7.32 13.22
N LEU A 855 -21.89 7.56 12.08
CA LEU A 855 -20.46 7.88 12.03
C LEU A 855 -20.21 9.38 11.89
N GLN A 856 -19.09 9.89 12.45
CA GLN A 856 -18.75 11.31 12.51
C GLN A 856 -17.58 11.64 11.58
N GLY A 857 -17.65 11.24 10.32
CA GLY A 857 -16.67 11.66 9.31
C GLY A 857 -16.42 10.57 8.29
N ILE A 858 -15.42 10.79 7.45
CA ILE A 858 -14.97 9.81 6.47
C ILE A 858 -13.44 9.71 6.54
N TYR A 859 -12.93 8.48 6.48
CA TYR A 859 -11.51 8.21 6.25
C TYR A 859 -11.37 7.57 4.88
N TYR A 860 -10.49 8.12 4.06
CA TYR A 860 -10.10 7.51 2.80
C TYR A 860 -8.65 7.07 2.82
N ASP A 861 -8.45 5.79 2.52
CA ASP A 861 -7.15 5.20 2.24
C ASP A 861 -6.72 5.41 0.78
N ASN A 862 -5.47 5.10 0.46
CA ASN A 862 -4.94 5.08 -0.90
C ASN A 862 -5.16 6.41 -1.64
N ILE A 863 -5.05 7.52 -0.91
CA ILE A 863 -5.10 8.87 -1.46
C ILE A 863 -3.76 9.16 -2.14
N ARG A 864 -3.70 8.83 -3.42
CA ARG A 864 -2.53 9.01 -4.30
C ARG A 864 -2.99 9.25 -5.73
N ASP A 865 -2.07 9.67 -6.60
CA ASP A 865 -2.28 9.61 -8.04
C ASP A 865 -2.22 8.15 -8.55
N TRP A 866 -3.09 7.83 -9.50
CA TRP A 866 -3.14 6.53 -10.14
C TRP A 866 -3.22 6.65 -11.66
N HIS A 867 -2.51 5.75 -12.36
CA HIS A 867 -2.47 5.76 -13.82
C HIS A 867 -3.66 5.00 -14.41
N ASN A 868 -4.32 5.58 -15.42
CA ASN A 868 -5.46 4.98 -16.08
C ASN A 868 -5.27 5.02 -17.62
N PRO A 869 -5.27 3.85 -18.30
CA PRO A 869 -5.13 3.77 -19.74
C PRO A 869 -6.45 4.04 -20.52
N ASN A 870 -7.57 4.24 -19.84
CA ASN A 870 -8.88 4.35 -20.48
C ASN A 870 -9.08 5.73 -21.15
N PRO A 871 -9.22 5.80 -22.49
CA PRO A 871 -9.37 7.07 -23.21
C PRO A 871 -10.80 7.66 -23.13
N VAL A 872 -11.77 6.92 -22.58
CA VAL A 872 -13.15 7.42 -22.40
C VAL A 872 -13.28 8.20 -21.09
N THR A 873 -12.70 7.68 -20.01
CA THR A 873 -12.83 8.29 -18.69
C THR A 873 -11.90 9.48 -18.49
N GLY A 874 -10.80 9.58 -19.24
CA GLY A 874 -9.88 10.71 -19.17
C GLY A 874 -8.88 10.79 -20.33
N PRO A 875 -7.87 11.68 -20.22
CA PRO A 875 -7.00 12.06 -21.34
C PRO A 875 -5.86 11.07 -21.65
N ALA A 876 -6.11 9.76 -21.56
CA ALA A 876 -5.20 8.77 -22.14
C ALA A 876 -5.12 8.93 -23.67
N TYR A 877 -4.05 8.43 -24.27
CA TYR A 877 -3.89 8.44 -25.72
C TYR A 877 -3.04 7.28 -26.23
N VAL A 878 -3.28 6.90 -27.48
CA VAL A 878 -2.45 5.91 -28.19
C VAL A 878 -1.27 6.64 -28.81
N MET A 879 -0.05 6.19 -28.52
CA MET A 879 1.17 6.71 -29.12
C MET A 879 1.39 6.16 -30.53
N GLU A 880 2.33 6.74 -31.28
CA GLU A 880 2.69 6.30 -32.65
C GLU A 880 3.07 4.81 -32.75
N ASN A 881 3.62 4.23 -31.67
CA ASN A 881 3.99 2.82 -31.60
C ASN A 881 2.82 1.87 -31.24
N GLY A 882 1.58 2.38 -31.17
CA GLY A 882 0.39 1.61 -30.84
C GLY A 882 0.18 1.32 -29.34
N LYS A 883 1.12 1.68 -28.46
CA LYS A 883 0.94 1.55 -27.00
C LYS A 883 0.11 2.71 -26.46
N VAL A 884 -0.67 2.44 -25.42
CA VAL A 884 -1.43 3.45 -24.69
C VAL A 884 -0.53 4.14 -23.66
N GLN A 885 -0.48 5.46 -23.70
CA GLN A 885 0.06 6.30 -22.64
C GLN A 885 -1.10 6.65 -21.68
N PRO A 886 -1.03 6.26 -20.39
CA PRO A 886 -2.09 6.51 -19.44
C PRO A 886 -2.12 7.98 -18.98
N TYR A 887 -3.26 8.41 -18.43
CA TYR A 887 -3.35 9.64 -17.64
C TYR A 887 -3.33 9.33 -16.14
N PHE A 888 -3.24 10.36 -15.30
CA PHE A 888 -3.26 10.30 -13.84
C PHE A 888 -4.49 11.03 -13.31
N ASP A 889 -5.23 10.41 -12.39
CA ASP A 889 -6.58 10.81 -11.97
C ASP A 889 -6.65 11.94 -10.91
N ILE A 890 -5.74 12.91 -10.98
CA ILE A 890 -5.65 13.98 -9.97
C ILE A 890 -6.94 14.79 -9.87
N PHE A 891 -7.56 15.18 -10.98
CA PHE A 891 -8.78 15.99 -10.96
C PHE A 891 -9.99 15.18 -10.49
N ASP A 892 -10.11 13.93 -10.91
CA ASP A 892 -11.20 13.05 -10.48
C ASP A 892 -11.14 12.76 -8.98
N MET A 893 -9.95 12.39 -8.47
CA MET A 893 -9.76 12.15 -7.04
C MET A 893 -9.96 13.42 -6.21
N ARG A 894 -9.45 14.57 -6.68
CA ARG A 894 -9.73 15.85 -6.02
C ARG A 894 -11.23 16.14 -5.98
N ASN A 895 -11.95 15.91 -7.08
CA ASN A 895 -13.39 16.18 -7.13
C ASN A 895 -14.16 15.28 -6.15
N LEU A 896 -13.80 14.00 -6.04
CA LEU A 896 -14.34 13.11 -5.01
C LEU A 896 -14.13 13.69 -3.61
N ILE A 897 -12.88 14.04 -3.27
CA ILE A 897 -12.51 14.58 -1.95
C ILE A 897 -13.29 15.88 -1.66
N LYS A 898 -13.37 16.80 -2.63
CA LYS A 898 -14.12 18.06 -2.49
C LYS A 898 -15.60 17.80 -2.20
N ARG A 899 -16.23 16.93 -2.98
CA ARG A 899 -17.64 16.56 -2.79
C ARG A 899 -17.86 15.90 -1.43
N THR A 900 -16.95 15.02 -1.00
CA THR A 900 -17.01 14.38 0.32
C THR A 900 -16.88 15.41 1.44
N ALA A 901 -15.94 16.35 1.33
CA ALA A 901 -15.75 17.40 2.32
C ALA A 901 -17.00 18.30 2.45
N ILE A 902 -17.61 18.68 1.32
CA ILE A 902 -18.86 19.44 1.30
C ILE A 902 -20.00 18.64 1.92
N MET A 903 -20.16 17.37 1.55
CA MET A 903 -21.19 16.49 2.11
C MET A 903 -21.04 16.34 3.63
N VAL A 904 -19.83 16.04 4.13
CA VAL A 904 -19.55 15.90 5.57
C VAL A 904 -19.84 17.21 6.32
N TYR A 905 -19.50 18.36 5.72
CA TYR A 905 -19.81 19.67 6.28
C TYR A 905 -21.32 19.92 6.39
N GLN A 906 -22.08 19.57 5.34
CA GLN A 906 -23.54 19.74 5.28
C GLN A 906 -24.26 18.81 6.25
N GLU A 907 -23.78 17.58 6.45
CA GLU A 907 -24.32 16.65 7.45
C GLU A 907 -23.92 17.01 8.89
N GLY A 908 -23.25 18.16 9.10
CA GLY A 908 -22.98 18.73 10.41
C GLY A 908 -21.79 18.13 11.15
N THR A 909 -21.04 17.24 10.50
CA THR A 909 -19.86 16.61 11.10
C THR A 909 -18.65 17.53 10.94
N LYS A 910 -18.22 18.14 12.04
CA LYS A 910 -17.16 19.16 12.05
C LYS A 910 -16.15 18.88 13.15
N ILE A 911 -14.92 19.31 12.91
CA ILE A 911 -13.84 19.33 13.90
C ILE A 911 -13.24 20.75 13.94
N PHE A 912 -12.37 21.05 14.90
CA PHE A 912 -11.74 22.37 15.17
C PHE A 912 -11.78 23.38 14.03
N ASP A 913 -12.15 24.63 14.30
CA ASP A 913 -12.38 25.69 13.29
C ASP A 913 -13.50 25.39 12.27
N ASN A 914 -14.39 24.47 12.61
CA ASN A 914 -15.59 24.08 11.86
C ASN A 914 -15.30 23.38 10.52
N ARG A 915 -14.08 22.90 10.29
CA ARG A 915 -13.74 22.11 9.09
C ARG A 915 -14.43 20.73 9.11
N PRO A 916 -14.78 20.15 7.95
CA PRO A 916 -15.39 18.82 7.88
C PRO A 916 -14.43 17.73 8.36
N LEU A 917 -14.89 16.73 9.13
CA LEU A 917 -14.03 15.63 9.58
C LEU A 917 -13.76 14.63 8.45
N LEU A 918 -12.68 14.87 7.71
CA LEU A 918 -12.19 14.04 6.60
C LEU A 918 -10.72 13.69 6.84
N VAL A 919 -10.43 12.39 6.90
CA VAL A 919 -9.07 11.86 7.05
C VAL A 919 -8.61 11.32 5.71
N LEU A 920 -7.44 11.75 5.25
CA LEU A 920 -6.85 11.32 4.00
C LEU A 920 -5.52 10.61 4.27
N HIS A 921 -5.48 9.31 4.03
CA HIS A 921 -4.26 8.51 4.16
C HIS A 921 -3.56 8.38 2.81
N MET A 922 -2.36 8.97 2.73
CA MET A 922 -1.63 9.14 1.48
C MET A 922 -0.27 8.44 1.44
N THR A 923 0.12 7.81 2.56
CA THR A 923 1.46 7.28 2.80
C THR A 923 2.50 8.36 2.49
N ASN A 924 3.18 8.34 1.33
CA ASN A 924 4.16 9.35 0.93
C ASN A 924 3.76 10.17 -0.31
N THR A 925 2.48 10.21 -0.64
CA THR A 925 1.94 10.85 -1.85
C THR A 925 1.27 12.18 -1.47
N ASN A 926 2.04 13.10 -0.88
CA ASN A 926 1.53 14.35 -0.31
C ASN A 926 1.10 15.35 -1.40
N LEU A 927 -0.04 15.11 -2.05
CA LEU A 927 -0.58 16.01 -3.06
C LEU A 927 -1.37 17.13 -2.38
N VAL A 928 -0.84 18.35 -2.46
CA VAL A 928 -1.53 19.58 -2.03
C VAL A 928 -2.97 19.68 -2.58
N PRO A 929 -3.27 19.34 -3.85
CA PRO A 929 -4.65 19.34 -4.39
C PRO A 929 -5.64 18.45 -3.64
N PHE A 930 -5.16 17.42 -2.95
CA PHE A 930 -5.99 16.52 -2.15
C PHE A 930 -6.04 17.00 -0.71
N MET A 931 -4.86 17.25 -0.13
CA MET A 931 -4.72 17.56 1.30
C MET A 931 -5.32 18.91 1.68
N SER A 932 -5.43 19.88 0.76
CA SER A 932 -6.06 21.19 1.02
C SER A 932 -7.52 21.08 1.45
N LEU A 933 -8.19 19.99 1.10
CA LEU A 933 -9.59 19.71 1.41
C LEU A 933 -9.76 18.74 2.60
N GLY A 934 -8.71 17.99 2.97
CA GLY A 934 -8.71 17.05 4.09
C GLY A 934 -8.37 17.71 5.42
N SER A 935 -9.02 17.29 6.51
CA SER A 935 -8.79 17.85 7.84
C SER A 935 -7.60 17.22 8.56
N ILE A 936 -7.43 15.92 8.39
CA ILE A 936 -6.32 15.13 8.93
C ILE A 936 -5.64 14.46 7.73
N GLN A 937 -4.30 14.47 7.73
CA GLN A 937 -3.50 13.69 6.79
C GLN A 937 -2.80 12.57 7.55
N LEU A 938 -2.78 11.36 6.98
CA LEU A 938 -2.12 10.21 7.57
C LEU A 938 -0.90 9.78 6.73
N ASP A 939 0.23 9.54 7.41
CA ASP A 939 1.53 9.12 6.83
C ASP A 939 2.22 8.04 7.74
N MET A 940 3.46 7.66 7.41
CA MET A 940 4.41 6.79 8.11
C MET A 940 4.12 5.28 8.10
N GLU A 941 3.15 4.84 7.28
CA GLU A 941 2.87 3.42 7.04
C GLU A 941 3.99 2.67 6.26
N ALA A 942 4.87 3.39 5.56
CA ALA A 942 5.79 2.77 4.59
C ALA A 942 6.94 1.95 5.21
N MET A 943 7.28 2.14 6.49
CA MET A 943 8.51 1.61 7.09
C MET A 943 8.30 1.04 8.50
N PHE A 944 7.37 0.10 8.64
CA PHE A 944 7.21 -0.68 9.88
C PHE A 944 8.46 -1.50 10.19
N GLY A 945 8.68 -1.85 11.47
CA GLY A 945 9.83 -2.65 11.84
C GLY A 945 10.42 -2.31 13.21
N ALA A 946 11.69 -2.67 13.39
CA ALA A 946 12.46 -2.49 14.61
C ALA A 946 13.51 -1.36 14.56
N MET A 947 13.74 -0.73 13.40
CA MET A 947 14.72 0.36 13.28
C MET A 947 14.34 1.62 14.05
N ASP A 948 15.29 2.50 14.32
CA ASP A 948 15.00 3.81 14.89
C ASP A 948 14.21 4.67 13.89
N PHE A 949 13.31 5.52 14.37
CA PHE A 949 12.42 6.28 13.48
C PHE A 949 13.13 7.31 12.60
N GLN A 950 14.22 7.88 13.08
CA GLN A 950 15.07 8.84 12.36
C GLN A 950 15.81 8.18 11.20
N ASP A 951 16.11 6.88 11.29
CA ASP A 951 16.73 6.10 10.21
C ASP A 951 15.68 5.60 9.19
N ARG A 952 14.40 5.53 9.60
CA ARG A 952 13.27 5.24 8.70
C ARG A 952 12.85 6.47 7.89
N PHE A 953 12.73 7.62 8.55
CA PHE A 953 12.17 8.83 7.95
C PHE A 953 13.16 9.97 8.12
N SER A 954 13.70 10.46 7.00
CA SER A 954 14.59 11.63 7.02
C SER A 954 13.85 12.86 7.52
N GLU A 955 14.58 13.85 8.03
CA GLU A 955 13.97 15.10 8.47
C GLU A 955 13.23 15.83 7.35
N ASP A 956 13.75 15.78 6.12
CA ASP A 956 13.06 16.37 4.97
C ASP A 956 11.82 15.59 4.56
N TYR A 957 11.80 14.26 4.72
CA TYR A 957 10.57 13.49 4.55
C TYR A 957 9.50 13.97 5.54
N ILE A 958 9.85 14.11 6.81
CA ILE A 958 8.92 14.57 7.86
C ILE A 958 8.37 15.96 7.51
N LYS A 959 9.27 16.91 7.17
CA LYS A 959 8.92 18.29 6.83
C LYS A 959 8.03 18.41 5.58
N VAL A 960 8.30 17.60 4.57
CA VAL A 960 7.63 17.69 3.26
C VAL A 960 6.33 16.87 3.21
N CYS A 961 6.31 15.68 3.81
CA CYS A 961 5.18 14.76 3.72
C CYS A 961 4.31 14.76 4.98
N THR A 962 4.91 14.79 6.17
CA THR A 962 4.20 14.42 7.40
C THR A 962 3.54 15.59 8.12
N LEU A 963 4.19 16.77 8.21
CA LEU A 963 3.75 17.85 9.13
C LEU A 963 2.41 18.52 8.76
N GLY A 964 1.99 18.45 7.50
CA GLY A 964 0.75 19.06 7.01
C GLY A 964 0.75 20.59 6.97
N LEU A 965 1.91 21.24 7.11
CA LEU A 965 2.04 22.70 7.15
C LEU A 965 1.70 23.36 5.79
N GLN A 966 1.90 22.64 4.68
CA GLN A 966 1.56 23.07 3.33
C GLN A 966 0.05 23.26 3.13
N THR A 967 -0.78 22.54 3.88
CA THR A 967 -2.25 22.54 3.72
C THR A 967 -3.01 22.84 5.01
N GLY A 968 -2.28 23.13 6.10
CA GLY A 968 -2.84 23.29 7.44
C GLY A 968 -3.61 22.06 7.92
N SER A 969 -3.28 20.87 7.41
CA SER A 969 -3.88 19.60 7.80
C SER A 969 -3.28 19.13 9.12
N ILE A 970 -4.07 18.41 9.91
CA ILE A 970 -3.61 17.84 11.17
C ILE A 970 -2.79 16.59 10.85
N PRO A 971 -1.52 16.50 11.31
CA PRO A 971 -0.69 15.33 11.03
C PRO A 971 -1.06 14.17 11.96
N GLU A 972 -1.48 13.07 11.37
CA GLU A 972 -1.61 11.76 12.02
C GLU A 972 -0.58 10.80 11.43
N VAL A 973 -0.04 9.90 12.25
CA VAL A 973 0.94 8.91 11.80
C VAL A 973 0.51 7.50 12.16
N LEU A 974 0.59 6.57 11.22
CA LEU A 974 0.34 5.15 11.42
C LEU A 974 1.67 4.44 11.67
N ILE A 975 1.74 3.71 12.78
CA ILE A 975 2.98 3.03 13.15
C ILE A 975 2.76 1.58 13.53
N GLN A 976 3.78 0.78 13.25
CA GLN A 976 3.96 -0.56 13.78
C GLN A 976 5.41 -0.78 14.21
N ILE A 977 5.58 -1.25 15.45
CA ILE A 977 6.89 -1.54 16.05
C ILE A 977 7.02 -3.04 16.29
N SER A 978 8.17 -3.60 15.89
CA SER A 978 8.57 -4.99 16.14
C SER A 978 9.97 -5.05 16.77
N GLY A 979 10.50 -6.26 16.95
CA GLY A 979 11.77 -6.52 17.64
C GLY A 979 11.61 -6.66 19.16
N ASN A 980 12.69 -7.08 19.82
CA ASN A 980 12.67 -7.35 21.26
C ASN A 980 12.90 -6.10 22.13
N ASN A 981 13.51 -5.04 21.58
CA ASN A 981 13.75 -3.79 22.31
C ASN A 981 12.68 -2.72 22.02
N ARG A 982 11.41 -3.07 22.20
CA ARG A 982 10.25 -2.21 21.82
C ARG A 982 10.21 -0.89 22.58
N ASP A 983 10.65 -0.87 23.84
CA ASP A 983 10.71 0.36 24.63
C ASP A 983 11.66 1.37 24.02
N PHE A 984 12.88 0.97 23.67
CA PHE A 984 13.83 1.88 23.02
C PHE A 984 13.32 2.38 21.67
N VAL A 985 12.76 1.49 20.82
CA VAL A 985 12.17 1.92 19.55
C VAL A 985 11.01 2.91 19.77
N THR A 986 10.20 2.72 20.81
CA THR A 986 9.16 3.68 21.22
C THR A 986 9.76 5.01 21.66
N ARG A 987 10.93 5.02 22.31
CA ARG A 987 11.65 6.26 22.66
C ARG A 987 12.16 6.99 21.41
N THR A 988 12.68 6.27 20.41
CA THR A 988 13.10 6.90 19.14
C THR A 988 11.90 7.54 18.41
N PHE A 989 10.73 6.90 18.49
CA PHE A 989 9.49 7.46 17.98
C PHE A 989 9.07 8.73 18.73
N LEU A 990 9.15 8.72 20.07
CA LEU A 990 8.87 9.89 20.89
C LEU A 990 9.83 11.04 20.57
N ALA A 991 11.11 10.78 20.34
CA ALA A 991 12.06 11.81 19.94
C ALA A 991 11.65 12.52 18.64
N VAL A 992 11.09 11.78 17.66
CA VAL A 992 10.56 12.39 16.43
C VAL A 992 9.28 13.19 16.70
N THR A 993 8.29 12.58 17.36
CA THR A 993 6.97 13.21 17.57
C THR A 993 7.00 14.42 18.51
N LEU A 994 7.90 14.43 19.50
CA LEU A 994 8.10 15.58 20.40
C LEU A 994 8.82 16.73 19.68
N ALA A 995 9.86 16.43 18.88
CA ALA A 995 10.58 17.45 18.10
C ALA A 995 9.67 18.17 17.10
N TYR A 996 8.83 17.39 16.41
CA TYR A 996 8.02 17.86 15.30
C TYR A 996 6.53 18.10 15.64
N ASP A 997 6.15 17.99 16.92
CA ASP A 997 4.81 18.31 17.41
C ASP A 997 3.70 17.51 16.68
N ILE A 998 3.88 16.18 16.72
CA ILE A 998 3.02 15.15 16.09
C ILE A 998 2.39 14.27 17.19
N PRO A 999 1.38 14.74 17.92
CA PRO A 999 0.80 14.01 19.06
C PRO A 999 -0.18 12.91 18.67
N MET A 1000 -0.61 12.86 17.41
CA MET A 1000 -1.72 12.03 16.95
C MET A 1000 -1.19 10.79 16.21
N VAL A 1001 -1.49 9.61 16.75
CA VAL A 1001 -0.89 8.35 16.31
C VAL A 1001 -1.92 7.25 16.20
N LEU A 1002 -2.10 6.76 14.99
CA LEU A 1002 -2.83 5.53 14.73
C LEU A 1002 -1.95 4.33 15.10
N ASN A 1003 -2.24 3.70 16.22
CA ASN A 1003 -1.48 2.56 16.71
C ASN A 1003 -1.88 1.27 15.96
N GLY A 1004 -1.06 0.85 14.99
CA GLY A 1004 -1.16 -0.44 14.29
C GLY A 1004 -0.60 -1.63 15.10
N GLY A 1005 -0.11 -1.38 16.31
CA GLY A 1005 0.51 -2.34 17.22
C GLY A 1005 2.00 -2.07 17.38
N GLY A 1006 2.53 -2.11 18.61
CA GLY A 1006 3.98 -1.98 18.80
C GLY A 1006 4.42 -1.00 19.90
N PRO A 1007 3.97 0.28 19.88
CA PRO A 1007 4.25 1.24 20.95
C PRO A 1007 3.97 0.66 22.33
N THR A 1008 4.88 0.94 23.25
CA THR A 1008 4.75 0.49 24.63
C THR A 1008 4.08 1.56 25.50
N ALA A 1009 3.90 1.28 26.79
CA ALA A 1009 3.29 2.22 27.73
C ALA A 1009 4.04 3.56 27.84
N VAL A 1010 5.32 3.62 27.42
CA VAL A 1010 6.14 4.84 27.42
C VAL A 1010 5.48 5.95 26.60
N TRP A 1011 4.86 5.62 25.45
CA TRP A 1011 4.11 6.56 24.62
C TRP A 1011 2.96 7.24 25.40
N ASN A 1012 2.05 6.41 25.93
CA ASN A 1012 0.87 6.90 26.65
C ASN A 1012 1.27 7.69 27.90
N LYS A 1013 2.27 7.22 28.66
CA LYS A 1013 2.74 7.92 29.87
C LYS A 1013 3.27 9.32 29.54
N THR A 1014 4.05 9.46 28.48
CA THR A 1014 4.67 10.75 28.07
C THR A 1014 3.61 11.77 27.68
N TRP A 1015 2.70 11.40 26.76
CA TRP A 1015 1.67 12.33 26.29
C TRP A 1015 0.58 12.62 27.32
N THR A 1016 0.20 11.66 28.17
CA THR A 1016 -0.71 11.91 29.29
C THR A 1016 -0.12 12.94 30.25
N LYS A 1017 1.20 12.89 30.51
CA LYS A 1017 1.87 13.88 31.37
C LYS A 1017 1.85 15.28 30.75
N LEU A 1018 2.20 15.42 29.47
CA LEU A 1018 2.15 16.71 28.77
C LEU A 1018 0.71 17.27 28.72
N LYS A 1019 -0.28 16.44 28.38
CA LYS A 1019 -1.70 16.85 28.36
C LYS A 1019 -2.23 17.23 29.74
N GLY A 1020 -1.81 16.54 30.80
CA GLY A 1020 -2.11 16.91 32.17
C GLY A 1020 -1.55 18.27 32.59
N LEU A 1021 -0.42 18.69 32.01
CA LEU A 1021 0.18 20.00 32.21
C LEU A 1021 -0.41 21.11 31.32
N GLY A 1022 -1.40 20.79 30.47
CA GLY A 1022 -2.10 21.76 29.62
C GLY A 1022 -1.71 21.75 28.15
N TYR A 1023 -0.98 20.74 27.66
CA TYR A 1023 -0.70 20.62 26.24
C TYR A 1023 -2.00 20.58 25.41
N GLY A 1024 -2.13 21.51 24.46
CA GLY A 1024 -3.32 21.69 23.64
C GLY A 1024 -4.41 22.57 24.25
N THR A 1025 -4.20 23.15 25.44
CA THR A 1025 -5.06 24.18 26.02
C THR A 1025 -4.34 25.53 26.03
N ASP A 1026 -5.03 26.57 26.49
CA ASP A 1026 -4.45 27.90 26.68
C ASP A 1026 -3.45 27.96 27.86
N LYS A 1027 -3.31 26.89 28.65
CA LYS A 1027 -2.37 26.83 29.79
C LYS A 1027 -0.91 26.62 29.37
N MET A 1028 -0.68 26.21 28.11
CA MET A 1028 0.64 25.90 27.60
C MET A 1028 0.82 26.39 26.16
N GLU A 1029 1.83 27.22 25.93
CA GLU A 1029 2.29 27.57 24.59
C GLU A 1029 3.34 26.57 24.10
N VAL A 1030 3.33 26.25 22.81
CA VAL A 1030 4.22 25.24 22.22
C VAL A 1030 5.01 25.86 21.07
N PHE A 1031 6.34 25.79 21.16
CA PHE A 1031 7.28 26.22 20.13
C PHE A 1031 8.06 25.00 19.64
N PRO A 1032 7.62 24.35 18.56
CA PRO A 1032 8.30 23.18 18.00
C PRO A 1032 9.67 23.56 17.43
N CYS A 1033 10.54 22.57 17.20
CA CYS A 1033 11.92 22.82 16.79
C CYS A 1033 12.06 23.58 15.47
N PHE A 1034 11.01 23.58 14.63
CA PHE A 1034 10.95 24.25 13.35
C PHE A 1034 10.30 25.64 13.39
N ALA A 1035 9.75 26.04 14.54
CA ALA A 1035 9.23 27.37 14.81
C ALA A 1035 9.67 27.82 16.22
N PRO A 1036 11.00 27.95 16.46
CA PRO A 1036 11.53 28.24 17.78
C PRO A 1036 11.15 29.65 18.24
N SER A 1037 11.04 29.83 19.55
CA SER A 1037 10.73 31.12 20.17
C SER A 1037 11.91 32.09 20.22
N GLY A 1038 13.14 31.59 20.02
CA GLY A 1038 14.39 32.32 20.24
C GLY A 1038 14.89 32.35 21.69
N LYS A 1039 14.13 31.84 22.68
CA LYS A 1039 14.54 31.86 24.11
C LYS A 1039 15.30 30.62 24.58
N VAL A 1040 15.29 29.56 23.79
CA VAL A 1040 15.99 28.30 24.08
C VAL A 1040 16.83 27.94 22.87
N SER A 1041 18.10 27.58 23.08
CA SER A 1041 19.04 27.26 22.00
C SER A 1041 20.05 26.20 22.40
N THR A 1042 20.73 25.64 21.40
CA THR A 1042 21.86 24.72 21.58
C THR A 1042 22.76 24.80 20.36
N ASP A 1043 24.07 24.60 20.56
CA ASP A 1043 25.07 24.45 19.51
C ASP A 1043 25.16 23.00 18.98
N ALA A 1044 24.56 22.05 19.69
CA ALA A 1044 24.52 20.65 19.31
C ALA A 1044 23.62 20.43 18.08
N LYS A 1045 24.22 20.44 16.88
CA LYS A 1045 23.52 20.31 15.58
C LYS A 1045 22.61 19.09 15.44
N LYS A 1046 22.83 18.04 16.22
CA LYS A 1046 22.03 16.80 16.23
C LYS A 1046 20.85 16.84 17.21
N LEU A 1047 20.66 17.92 17.95
CA LEU A 1047 19.50 18.11 18.81
C LEU A 1047 18.42 18.95 18.12
N ARG A 1048 17.17 18.57 18.39
CA ARG A 1048 15.97 19.36 18.10
C ARG A 1048 15.32 19.69 19.43
N LEU A 1049 15.03 20.97 19.65
CA LEU A 1049 14.44 21.46 20.89
C LEU A 1049 13.01 21.89 20.63
N THR A 1050 12.06 21.30 21.35
CA THR A 1050 10.68 21.79 21.43
C THR A 1050 10.46 22.39 22.81
N GLU A 1051 10.05 23.66 22.84
CA GLU A 1051 9.79 24.40 24.07
C GLU A 1051 8.29 24.41 24.38
N TYR A 1052 7.95 24.16 25.64
CA TYR A 1052 6.61 24.28 26.18
C TYR A 1052 6.62 25.30 27.32
N ARG A 1053 5.92 26.42 27.16
CA ARG A 1053 5.82 27.44 28.23
C ARG A 1053 4.51 27.29 28.96
N LEU A 1054 4.59 27.05 30.26
CA LEU A 1054 3.41 26.99 31.11
C LEU A 1054 3.08 28.39 31.63
N LYS A 1055 1.78 28.68 31.77
CA LYS A 1055 1.32 29.95 32.38
C LYS A 1055 1.77 30.16 33.83
N ASP A 1056 2.20 29.10 34.51
CA ASP A 1056 2.73 29.18 35.89
C ASP A 1056 4.22 29.57 35.96
N GLY A 1057 4.82 29.94 34.82
CA GLY A 1057 6.20 30.40 34.72
C GLY A 1057 7.23 29.30 34.45
N ARG A 1058 6.84 28.02 34.52
CA ARG A 1058 7.75 26.92 34.17
C ARG A 1058 7.96 26.81 32.66
N THR A 1059 9.17 26.45 32.27
CA THR A 1059 9.49 26.09 30.88
C THR A 1059 9.88 24.62 30.81
N LEU A 1060 9.24 23.85 29.92
CA LEU A 1060 9.69 22.51 29.59
C LEU A 1060 10.41 22.54 28.24
N VAL A 1061 11.46 21.74 28.09
CA VAL A 1061 12.17 21.55 26.82
C VAL A 1061 12.27 20.07 26.51
N ALA A 1062 11.65 19.61 25.43
CA ALA A 1062 11.95 18.30 24.87
C ALA A 1062 13.21 18.39 24.01
N ALA A 1063 14.31 17.85 24.51
CA ALA A 1063 15.57 17.70 23.79
C ALA A 1063 15.57 16.34 23.09
N CYS A 1064 15.50 16.37 21.76
CA CYS A 1064 15.32 15.18 20.93
C CYS A 1064 16.53 14.97 20.01
N SER A 1065 17.09 13.77 20.02
CA SER A 1065 18.31 13.45 19.28
C SER A 1065 18.01 12.94 17.86
N PHE A 1066 18.73 13.46 16.86
CA PHE A 1066 18.68 13.07 15.43
C PHE A 1066 20.07 12.58 14.94
N GLY A 1067 20.84 12.00 15.86
CA GLY A 1067 22.16 11.43 15.62
C GLY A 1067 22.82 11.08 16.96
N HIS A 1068 24.13 10.88 16.99
CA HIS A 1068 24.83 10.80 18.28
C HIS A 1068 25.05 12.23 18.81
N ALA A 1069 24.28 12.62 19.83
CA ALA A 1069 24.37 13.94 20.45
C ALA A 1069 25.34 13.96 21.65
N GLY A 1070 25.45 12.87 22.40
CA GLY A 1070 26.32 12.77 23.58
C GLY A 1070 26.00 13.82 24.63
N LYS A 1071 27.04 14.36 25.29
CA LYS A 1071 26.93 15.51 26.19
C LYS A 1071 26.67 16.79 25.40
N ALA A 1072 25.59 17.48 25.71
CA ALA A 1072 25.18 18.71 25.06
C ALA A 1072 24.71 19.76 26.08
N LYS A 1073 24.86 21.03 25.70
CA LYS A 1073 24.45 22.18 26.51
C LYS A 1073 23.23 22.86 25.89
N ILE A 1074 22.19 23.07 26.70
CA ILE A 1074 21.01 23.85 26.31
C ILE A 1074 21.10 25.20 27.02
N LYS A 1075 21.05 26.28 26.26
CA LYS A 1075 21.08 27.66 26.74
C LYS A 1075 19.68 28.25 26.77
N PHE A 1076 19.42 29.02 27.80
CA PHE A 1076 18.17 29.73 28.05
C PHE A 1076 18.46 31.23 28.06
N ALA A 1077 17.53 32.04 27.54
CA ALA A 1077 17.63 33.49 27.60
C ALA A 1077 17.36 34.07 29.01
N PHE A 1078 17.37 33.22 30.03
CA PHE A 1078 17.09 33.54 31.43
C PHE A 1078 17.90 32.61 32.35
N PRO A 1079 18.23 33.05 33.58
CA PRO A 1079 18.92 32.21 34.56
C PRO A 1079 18.08 30.99 34.91
N VAL A 1080 18.73 29.83 35.03
CA VAL A 1080 18.10 28.58 35.45
C VAL A 1080 18.44 28.33 36.91
N LYS A 1081 17.42 28.14 37.76
CA LYS A 1081 17.64 27.80 39.17
C LYS A 1081 17.64 26.29 39.39
N GLU A 1082 16.70 25.60 38.75
CA GLU A 1082 16.61 24.15 38.80
C GLU A 1082 16.26 23.59 37.42
N ALA A 1083 16.83 22.43 37.11
CA ALA A 1083 16.49 21.63 35.94
C ALA A 1083 16.28 20.18 36.35
N LYS A 1084 15.16 19.58 35.95
CA LYS A 1084 14.83 18.18 36.25
C LYS A 1084 14.40 17.44 35.01
N ASN A 1085 14.82 16.19 34.87
CA ASN A 1085 14.26 15.28 33.89
C ASN A 1085 12.81 14.98 34.30
N LEU A 1086 11.85 15.37 33.46
CA LEU A 1086 10.44 15.17 33.70
C LEU A 1086 10.08 13.68 33.77
N GLU A 1087 10.81 12.80 33.08
CA GLU A 1087 10.52 11.35 33.09
C GLU A 1087 10.99 10.69 34.39
N SER A 1088 12.24 10.92 34.82
CA SER A 1088 12.86 10.25 35.96
C SER A 1088 12.79 11.03 37.28
N GLY A 1089 12.56 12.34 37.23
CA GLY A 1089 12.68 13.25 38.39
C GLY A 1089 14.12 13.62 38.73
N GLU A 1090 15.11 13.09 38.01
CA GLU A 1090 16.54 13.33 38.20
C GLU A 1090 16.87 14.82 38.02
N SER A 1091 17.65 15.39 38.93
CA SER A 1091 18.16 16.76 38.79
C SER A 1091 19.30 16.79 37.79
N LEU A 1092 19.29 17.77 36.88
CA LEU A 1092 20.30 17.93 35.83
C LEU A 1092 21.29 19.05 36.20
N PRO A 1093 22.57 18.96 35.79
CA PRO A 1093 23.55 19.99 36.07
C PRO A 1093 23.15 21.33 35.44
N VAL A 1094 23.18 22.39 36.25
CA VAL A 1094 22.88 23.77 35.85
C VAL A 1094 24.14 24.62 35.96
N SER A 1095 24.40 25.43 34.94
CA SER A 1095 25.50 26.39 34.92
C SER A 1095 24.98 27.75 34.46
N GLY A 1096 24.54 28.58 35.41
CA GLY A 1096 23.99 29.91 35.15
C GLY A 1096 22.70 29.88 34.32
N ASP A 1097 22.81 30.14 33.03
CA ASP A 1097 21.72 30.20 32.04
C ASP A 1097 21.57 28.91 31.22
N SER A 1098 22.16 27.81 31.69
CA SER A 1098 22.30 26.61 30.87
C SER A 1098 22.17 25.31 31.64
N VAL A 1099 21.74 24.27 30.93
CA VAL A 1099 21.55 22.92 31.46
C VAL A 1099 22.37 21.94 30.63
N GLU A 1100 23.14 21.08 31.29
CA GLU A 1100 23.87 20.01 30.65
C GLU A 1100 23.02 18.72 30.59
N ILE A 1101 23.05 18.06 29.44
CA ILE A 1101 22.37 16.79 29.23
C ILE A 1101 23.30 15.79 28.54
N ASP A 1102 23.06 14.52 28.79
CA ASP A 1102 23.61 13.41 28.01
C ASP A 1102 22.45 12.59 27.42
N LEU A 1103 22.54 12.31 26.11
CA LEU A 1103 21.53 11.62 25.32
C LEU A 1103 22.16 10.59 24.38
N LYS A 1104 21.59 9.37 24.42
CA LYS A 1104 21.90 8.32 23.45
C LYS A 1104 21.46 8.74 22.05
N LYS A 1105 22.01 8.04 21.04
CA LYS A 1105 21.56 8.19 19.65
C LYS A 1105 20.04 8.01 19.60
N HIS A 1106 19.34 8.96 18.99
CA HIS A 1106 17.89 8.93 18.73
C HIS A 1106 16.96 8.94 19.96
N ASP A 1107 17.50 9.10 21.17
CA ASP A 1107 16.70 9.21 22.39
C ASP A 1107 16.20 10.65 22.62
N PHE A 1108 15.40 10.85 23.66
CA PHE A 1108 14.92 12.15 24.11
C PHE A 1108 15.01 12.30 25.63
N LYS A 1109 14.98 13.56 26.09
CA LYS A 1109 14.71 13.96 27.49
C LYS A 1109 13.76 15.14 27.48
N ILE A 1110 12.77 15.14 28.37
CA ILE A 1110 11.94 16.33 28.63
C ILE A 1110 12.47 16.98 29.91
N ILE A 1111 12.92 18.23 29.81
CA ILE A 1111 13.58 18.95 30.88
C ILE A 1111 12.61 19.99 31.43
N SER A 1112 12.29 19.93 32.71
CA SER A 1112 11.54 20.98 33.40
C SER A 1112 12.51 21.98 34.00
N VAL A 1113 12.33 23.26 33.69
CA VAL A 1113 13.19 24.37 34.11
C VAL A 1113 12.37 25.41 34.86
N LYS A 1114 12.94 25.94 35.95
CA LYS A 1114 12.38 27.03 36.76
C LYS A 1114 13.40 28.12 37.03
#